data_AF-A0A0G3BGK8-F1
#
_entry.id   AF-A0A0G3BGK8-F1
#
_cell.length_a   1.000
_cell.length_b   1.000
_cell.length_c   1.000
_cell.angle_alpha   90.00
_cell.angle_beta   90.00
_cell.angle_gamma   90.00
#
_symmetry.space_group_name_H-M   'P 1'
#
loop_
_entity.id
_entity.type
_entity.pdbx_description
1 polymer ?
#
loop_
_entity_poly.entity_id
_entity_poly.type
_entity_poly.pdbx_seq_one_letter_code
_entity_poly.pdbx_strand_id
1 'polypeptide(L)'
;MREAGSAIRAGWKVTTTLVCTAVLAACGGGSSGTQTPAATNTTNGSSSNTTNTPNTADGANPFPSVPDTPVQPAAVTPAAAYQVRNGKLYDPCGEEVVLRGVNKMAVYADRAGNSFPEIAKTGANVVRFMWMTEVPASEAVQTLQRAVDAGLIPMWDLHDATGDFAKLAQVEAFWTQPATLAVLRQFESRLLLNIANEAGNVVSDDEFVATYTRIIAKLRTAGLRMPFVIDAAGWGRNVEQLLRIAPRLQTADPLHNLVFSWHVYDSGANQATRITSAFDAAVAARIPLIVGELGSVTPGACTQAVPYQHVIRQAQSRGLGYLAWSWDNFNSDCKAGDSSAFDMVGDGIHLSTLKPGWATEVVLSDAASIQKTSRRSHFQTSRGAGSCSPIQTPPPPPPPPPPPPPPTPTGWVKVADEGGSFTLPAPRLVRYGAGASWIERTLSGTVACNNAFFGRDPLVGTVKQCDVQQGTGNPPPPPPPPPPPPPPPPPNPTPGPTPGPTPGPVGERPSRPEEAARFLNAATFGAVEADVNRLMEVGYNNWLREQMSLPASSAQQRAVAANQARNAPHNQYLDVQTAIWTNAITGPDQLRQRVAFALSQIFVVNAQNATPTLHWYYEGTAQYYDVLARNAFGNFRTLLQDVALHPQMGLFLSHLANQKEDPATGRAPDENFARELLQLFSIGLYELNEDGSLRLVNGRPVETYTQDDVKGLAKVFTGWSFNAGRSSDDDFWGWNFSNSSMPASARWQPMRLYAQHHSPSQKTFLGTTVAAGTGAEAALRQALDRIFQHPNVGPFIGRQLIQRLVTSNPSPAYIQRVSRAFGNNGSGVRGDMAAVVRAVLMDPEARDPVRPSHPQWGRLREPVLRVTAFFRAVDARARNGLYTFPWTWDDSSIGQAPLSAPSVFNFYRPGYTPPQTPIASAGLVAPEFQITNEVSTLGWARSVHHMLQYPANTPSDFPFTAEIALASDPARLVDRLGRLLTGGTLSDATRRLVQDAVASVPATSPAGLRNRVNVALTLLLSSTEFLVQK
;
A
#
# COMPACT_ATOMS: atom_id res chain seq x y z
N MET A 1 -45.72 -25.80 -15.31
CA MET A 1 -44.46 -25.65 -14.54
C MET A 1 -43.25 -26.43 -15.10
N ARG A 2 -43.39 -27.41 -16.03
CA ARG A 2 -42.22 -28.07 -16.67
C ARG A 2 -41.76 -27.43 -18.00
N GLU A 3 -42.59 -26.63 -18.66
CA GLU A 3 -42.19 -25.92 -19.90
C GLU A 3 -41.43 -24.61 -19.67
N ALA A 4 -41.65 -23.93 -18.53
CA ALA A 4 -40.92 -22.70 -18.16
C ALA A 4 -39.43 -22.95 -17.87
N GLY A 5 -39.04 -24.17 -17.47
CA GLY A 5 -37.64 -24.52 -17.18
C GLY A 5 -36.76 -24.73 -18.42
N SER A 6 -37.36 -24.96 -19.59
CA SER A 6 -36.63 -25.22 -20.84
C SER A 6 -36.17 -23.92 -21.52
N ALA A 7 -37.05 -22.91 -21.58
CA ALA A 7 -36.73 -21.58 -22.12
C ALA A 7 -35.66 -20.85 -21.28
N ILE A 8 -35.65 -21.06 -19.95
CA ILE A 8 -34.65 -20.50 -19.04
C ILE A 8 -33.27 -21.14 -19.27
N ARG A 9 -33.19 -22.46 -19.52
CA ARG A 9 -31.93 -23.16 -19.83
C ARG A 9 -31.36 -22.82 -21.21
N ALA A 10 -32.22 -22.55 -22.19
CA ALA A 10 -31.82 -22.09 -23.52
C ALA A 10 -31.27 -20.65 -23.47
N GLY A 11 -31.93 -19.74 -22.73
CA GLY A 11 -31.41 -18.39 -22.46
C GLY A 11 -30.09 -18.40 -21.67
N TRP A 12 -29.91 -19.35 -20.75
CA TRP A 12 -28.66 -19.54 -20.00
C TRP A 12 -27.48 -19.95 -20.90
N LYS A 13 -27.66 -20.94 -21.78
CA LYS A 13 -26.59 -21.35 -22.70
C LYS A 13 -26.20 -20.22 -23.66
N VAL A 14 -27.15 -19.42 -24.14
CA VAL A 14 -26.87 -18.27 -25.02
C VAL A 14 -26.14 -17.17 -24.25
N THR A 15 -26.55 -16.84 -23.02
CA THR A 15 -25.96 -15.75 -22.22
C THR A 15 -24.57 -16.08 -21.69
N THR A 16 -24.32 -17.31 -21.19
CA THR A 16 -22.98 -17.73 -20.74
C THR A 16 -22.01 -17.88 -21.91
N THR A 17 -22.50 -18.35 -23.06
CA THR A 17 -21.70 -18.40 -24.28
C THR A 17 -21.42 -16.99 -24.80
N LEU A 18 -22.37 -16.05 -24.83
CA LEU A 18 -22.12 -14.66 -25.25
C LEU A 18 -21.22 -13.88 -24.29
N VAL A 19 -21.32 -14.09 -22.98
CA VAL A 19 -20.41 -13.45 -22.01
C VAL A 19 -19.00 -14.05 -22.13
N CYS A 20 -18.86 -15.37 -22.25
CA CYS A 20 -17.56 -15.99 -22.52
C CYS A 20 -17.03 -15.59 -23.90
N THR A 21 -17.87 -15.47 -24.93
CA THR A 21 -17.45 -15.11 -26.29
C THR A 21 -17.22 -13.61 -26.43
N ALA A 22 -17.85 -12.73 -25.65
CA ALA A 22 -17.55 -11.29 -25.63
C ALA A 22 -16.26 -11.00 -24.85
N VAL A 23 -16.01 -11.75 -23.76
CA VAL A 23 -14.75 -11.70 -23.00
C VAL A 23 -13.60 -12.35 -23.81
N LEU A 24 -13.86 -13.41 -24.57
CA LEU A 24 -12.87 -14.07 -25.43
C LEU A 24 -12.71 -13.42 -26.81
N ALA A 25 -13.74 -12.78 -27.38
CA ALA A 25 -13.61 -12.05 -28.65
C ALA A 25 -12.92 -10.69 -28.47
N ALA A 26 -12.94 -10.12 -27.27
CA ALA A 26 -12.04 -9.03 -26.89
C ALA A 26 -10.56 -9.48 -26.82
N CYS A 27 -10.30 -10.80 -26.83
CA CYS A 27 -8.99 -11.43 -26.82
C CYS A 27 -8.88 -12.54 -27.89
N GLY A 28 -9.12 -12.23 -29.16
CA GLY A 28 -8.64 -12.96 -30.36
C GLY A 28 -8.81 -14.50 -30.49
N GLY A 29 -9.70 -14.92 -31.41
CA GLY A 29 -9.38 -15.92 -32.48
C GLY A 29 -9.64 -17.43 -32.29
N GLY A 30 -10.67 -17.97 -32.97
CA GLY A 30 -10.53 -19.17 -33.85
C GLY A 30 -11.02 -20.59 -33.43
N SER A 31 -12.17 -20.99 -34.01
CA SER A 31 -12.58 -22.33 -34.55
C SER A 31 -12.97 -23.56 -33.67
N SER A 32 -14.29 -23.80 -33.64
CA SER A 32 -15.11 -25.02 -33.91
C SER A 32 -14.64 -26.48 -33.70
N GLY A 33 -15.52 -27.29 -33.09
CA GLY A 33 -15.62 -28.76 -33.27
C GLY A 33 -16.74 -29.41 -32.42
N THR A 34 -17.57 -30.26 -33.02
CA THR A 34 -18.95 -30.67 -32.61
C THR A 34 -19.09 -32.10 -32.04
N GLN A 35 -20.09 -32.29 -31.14
CA GLN A 35 -21.07 -33.42 -30.97
C GLN A 35 -20.52 -34.85 -30.64
N THR A 36 -21.15 -35.82 -29.93
CA THR A 36 -22.51 -36.14 -29.40
C THR A 36 -22.42 -37.38 -28.43
N PRO A 37 -23.50 -37.96 -27.84
CA PRO A 37 -23.54 -38.45 -26.44
C PRO A 37 -23.94 -39.94 -26.27
N ALA A 38 -24.20 -40.38 -25.01
CA ALA A 38 -25.10 -41.45 -24.50
C ALA A 38 -24.47 -42.14 -23.27
N ALA A 39 -25.12 -42.77 -22.28
CA ALA A 39 -26.50 -43.02 -21.85
C ALA A 39 -26.34 -43.81 -20.50
N THR A 40 -27.08 -43.55 -19.41
CA THR A 40 -28.35 -44.19 -18.94
C THR A 40 -28.21 -44.97 -17.61
N ASN A 41 -29.20 -44.74 -16.73
CA ASN A 41 -29.91 -45.69 -15.84
C ASN A 41 -29.17 -46.27 -14.59
N THR A 42 -29.78 -46.52 -13.40
CA THR A 42 -31.18 -46.52 -12.92
C THR A 42 -31.24 -46.81 -11.39
N THR A 43 -32.28 -46.30 -10.69
CA THR A 43 -33.12 -46.91 -9.59
C THR A 43 -32.49 -47.34 -8.24
N ASN A 44 -33.15 -47.46 -7.07
CA ASN A 44 -34.41 -47.00 -6.41
C ASN A 44 -34.39 -47.53 -4.94
N GLY A 45 -35.18 -46.91 -4.03
CA GLY A 45 -35.73 -47.51 -2.78
C GLY A 45 -34.98 -47.17 -1.47
N SER A 46 -35.45 -46.32 -0.55
CA SER A 46 -36.63 -46.34 0.37
C SER A 46 -36.35 -46.94 1.76
N SER A 47 -36.32 -46.09 2.81
CA SER A 47 -37.24 -46.10 3.98
C SER A 47 -36.66 -45.47 5.28
N SER A 48 -37.29 -44.37 5.71
CA SER A 48 -37.66 -43.90 7.07
C SER A 48 -36.69 -43.87 8.28
N ASN A 49 -36.57 -42.64 8.84
CA ASN A 49 -36.56 -42.19 10.27
C ASN A 49 -35.57 -42.86 11.26
N THR A 50 -34.75 -42.17 12.07
CA THR A 50 -34.96 -41.00 12.94
C THR A 50 -33.64 -40.34 13.38
N THR A 51 -33.75 -39.10 13.89
CA THR A 51 -32.95 -38.41 14.92
C THR A 51 -31.61 -37.71 14.59
N ASN A 52 -31.57 -36.44 15.02
CA ASN A 52 -30.50 -35.45 14.97
C ASN A 52 -29.16 -35.89 15.58
N THR A 53 -28.07 -35.63 14.86
CA THR A 53 -26.78 -35.12 15.36
C THR A 53 -25.97 -34.51 14.19
N PRO A 54 -25.09 -33.53 14.45
CA PRO A 54 -24.29 -32.84 13.43
C PRO A 54 -23.00 -33.62 13.15
N ASN A 55 -22.64 -33.82 11.87
CA ASN A 55 -21.41 -34.52 11.47
C ASN A 55 -20.57 -33.72 10.47
N THR A 56 -19.32 -33.51 10.89
CA THR A 56 -18.03 -33.63 10.20
C THR A 56 -17.97 -34.08 8.72
N ALA A 57 -17.19 -33.30 7.97
CA ALA A 57 -16.02 -33.62 7.11
C ALA A 57 -16.02 -34.75 6.04
N ASP A 58 -15.49 -34.32 4.88
CA ASP A 58 -14.66 -35.00 3.86
C ASP A 58 -15.21 -36.00 2.83
N GLY A 59 -14.95 -35.66 1.55
CA GLY A 59 -14.28 -36.57 0.61
C GLY A 59 -15.05 -37.02 -0.64
N ALA A 60 -14.64 -36.50 -1.80
CA ALA A 60 -14.28 -37.23 -3.03
C ALA A 60 -14.76 -36.54 -4.32
N ASN A 61 -13.80 -35.98 -5.04
CA ASN A 61 -13.94 -35.34 -6.34
C ASN A 61 -13.46 -36.35 -7.41
N PRO A 62 -14.29 -36.84 -8.35
CA PRO A 62 -13.82 -37.66 -9.46
C PRO A 62 -13.95 -36.84 -10.76
N PHE A 63 -12.87 -36.20 -11.20
CA PHE A 63 -12.72 -35.77 -12.58
C PHE A 63 -11.51 -36.48 -13.21
N PRO A 64 -11.64 -37.02 -14.43
CA PRO A 64 -10.59 -37.77 -15.09
C PRO A 64 -9.50 -36.83 -15.65
N SER A 65 -8.27 -37.35 -15.65
CA SER A 65 -7.06 -36.81 -16.26
C SER A 65 -7.21 -36.61 -17.78
N VAL A 66 -6.83 -35.43 -18.29
CA VAL A 66 -6.56 -35.13 -19.71
C VAL A 66 -5.04 -34.96 -19.88
N PRO A 67 -4.42 -35.45 -20.98
CA PRO A 67 -2.96 -35.56 -21.09
C PRO A 67 -2.28 -34.22 -21.32
N ASP A 68 -1.20 -33.99 -20.58
CA ASP A 68 -0.23 -32.91 -20.79
C ASP A 68 0.34 -32.97 -22.22
N THR A 69 0.09 -31.91 -23.00
CA THR A 69 1.04 -31.51 -24.05
C THR A 69 1.58 -30.13 -23.66
N PRO A 70 2.89 -29.99 -23.40
CA PRO A 70 3.44 -28.77 -22.81
C PRO A 70 3.48 -27.65 -23.86
N VAL A 71 2.58 -26.68 -23.73
CA VAL A 71 2.79 -25.36 -24.35
C VAL A 71 3.59 -24.53 -23.35
N GLN A 72 4.89 -24.40 -23.61
CA GLN A 72 5.77 -23.55 -22.80
C GLN A 72 5.29 -22.09 -22.85
N PRO A 73 5.09 -21.43 -21.69
CA PRO A 73 4.96 -19.98 -21.63
C PRO A 73 6.25 -19.33 -22.17
N ALA A 74 6.10 -18.26 -22.94
CA ALA A 74 7.24 -17.41 -23.29
C ALA A 74 7.95 -16.97 -22.01
N ALA A 75 9.25 -17.24 -21.93
CA ALA A 75 10.07 -17.05 -20.75
C ALA A 75 10.12 -15.57 -20.33
N VAL A 76 9.45 -15.25 -19.23
CA VAL A 76 9.78 -14.07 -18.43
C VAL A 76 11.06 -14.40 -17.68
N THR A 77 12.16 -13.69 -17.94
CA THR A 77 13.36 -13.81 -17.11
C THR A 77 13.00 -13.37 -15.69
N PRO A 78 13.03 -14.24 -14.67
CA PRO A 78 12.63 -13.87 -13.32
C PRO A 78 13.59 -12.81 -12.76
N ALA A 79 13.08 -11.77 -12.10
CA ALA A 79 13.91 -10.98 -11.20
C ALA A 79 14.46 -11.93 -10.13
N ALA A 80 15.78 -11.98 -9.93
CA ALA A 80 16.39 -12.92 -9.00
C ALA A 80 15.93 -12.64 -7.55
N ALA A 81 15.53 -13.68 -6.83
CA ALA A 81 15.19 -13.65 -5.41
C ALA A 81 16.37 -14.13 -4.55
N TYR A 82 16.31 -13.93 -3.22
CA TYR A 82 17.30 -14.52 -2.32
C TYR A 82 17.32 -16.05 -2.48
N GLN A 83 18.51 -16.65 -2.35
CA GLN A 83 18.71 -18.08 -2.60
C GLN A 83 19.53 -18.72 -1.49
N VAL A 84 19.11 -19.91 -1.07
CA VAL A 84 19.93 -20.78 -0.24
C VAL A 84 20.81 -21.67 -1.13
N ARG A 85 22.11 -21.67 -0.88
CA ARG A 85 23.09 -22.55 -1.53
C ARG A 85 24.07 -23.07 -0.50
N ASN A 86 24.31 -24.38 -0.49
CA ASN A 86 25.24 -25.02 0.44
C ASN A 86 25.03 -24.64 1.92
N GLY A 87 23.77 -24.54 2.35
CA GLY A 87 23.41 -24.18 3.74
C GLY A 87 23.57 -22.70 4.08
N LYS A 88 23.79 -21.83 3.09
CA LYS A 88 23.96 -20.38 3.29
C LYS A 88 22.99 -19.57 2.44
N LEU A 89 22.59 -18.41 2.95
CA LEU A 89 21.70 -17.47 2.26
C LEU A 89 22.53 -16.51 1.39
N TYR A 90 22.09 -16.28 0.18
CA TYR A 90 22.69 -15.35 -0.77
C TYR A 90 21.65 -14.37 -1.28
N ASP A 91 22.07 -13.13 -1.50
CA ASP A 91 21.25 -12.15 -2.18
C ASP A 91 21.14 -12.46 -3.70
N PRO A 92 20.21 -11.79 -4.41
CA PRO A 92 20.06 -11.90 -5.86
C PRO A 92 21.32 -11.62 -6.69
N CYS A 93 22.31 -10.94 -6.13
CA CYS A 93 23.59 -10.63 -6.77
C CYS A 93 24.69 -11.64 -6.42
N GLY A 94 24.36 -12.65 -5.60
CA GLY A 94 25.26 -13.72 -5.23
C GLY A 94 26.13 -13.42 -4.01
N GLU A 95 25.85 -12.36 -3.25
CA GLU A 95 26.56 -12.04 -2.02
C GLU A 95 26.01 -12.85 -0.85
N GLU A 96 26.91 -13.43 -0.03
CA GLU A 96 26.49 -14.14 1.17
C GLU A 96 25.86 -13.18 2.19
N VAL A 97 24.69 -13.54 2.72
CA VAL A 97 23.95 -12.76 3.70
C VAL A 97 23.86 -13.52 5.02
N VAL A 98 24.42 -12.93 6.07
CA VAL A 98 24.26 -13.40 7.45
C VAL A 98 23.30 -12.47 8.19
N LEU A 99 22.13 -12.99 8.56
CA LEU A 99 21.06 -12.19 9.16
C LEU A 99 21.43 -11.68 10.56
N ARG A 100 21.32 -10.36 10.77
CA ARG A 100 21.53 -9.68 12.05
C ARG A 100 20.43 -8.63 12.20
N GLY A 101 19.50 -8.85 13.13
CA GLY A 101 18.37 -7.95 13.25
C GLY A 101 17.57 -8.13 14.52
N VAL A 102 16.34 -7.62 14.46
CA VAL A 102 15.39 -7.64 15.58
C VAL A 102 14.02 -8.06 15.08
N ASN A 103 13.19 -8.50 16.01
CA ASN A 103 11.76 -8.71 15.82
C ASN A 103 10.98 -7.44 16.17
N LYS A 104 9.89 -7.19 15.46
CA LYS A 104 8.97 -6.07 15.71
C LYS A 104 7.52 -6.53 15.66
N MET A 105 6.74 -6.24 16.70
CA MET A 105 5.30 -6.49 16.74
C MET A 105 4.50 -5.44 15.94
N ALA A 106 4.80 -5.33 14.64
CA ALA A 106 4.32 -4.25 13.77
C ALA A 106 2.79 -4.17 13.71
N VAL A 107 2.10 -5.30 13.67
CA VAL A 107 0.63 -5.38 13.59
C VAL A 107 -0.10 -4.64 14.73
N TYR A 108 0.48 -4.56 15.93
CA TYR A 108 -0.19 -3.99 17.10
C TYR A 108 0.02 -2.48 17.26
N ALA A 109 1.24 -1.98 17.06
CA ALA A 109 1.56 -0.58 17.38
C ALA A 109 2.38 0.16 16.33
N ASP A 110 2.82 -0.50 15.25
CA ASP A 110 3.68 0.12 14.23
C ASP A 110 3.42 -0.41 12.82
N ARG A 111 2.14 -0.46 12.42
CA ARG A 111 1.69 -0.95 11.09
C ARG A 111 2.18 -0.11 9.92
N ALA A 112 2.75 1.06 10.19
CA ALA A 112 3.40 1.90 9.18
C ALA A 112 4.91 1.62 9.06
N GLY A 113 5.50 0.84 9.98
CA GLY A 113 6.92 0.50 10.05
C GLY A 113 7.83 1.64 10.53
N ASN A 114 7.32 2.62 11.27
CA ASN A 114 8.06 3.81 11.69
C ASN A 114 9.34 3.50 12.49
N SER A 115 9.40 2.35 13.16
CA SER A 115 10.59 1.85 13.84
C SER A 115 11.68 1.35 12.87
N PHE A 116 11.37 1.01 11.62
CA PHE A 116 12.32 0.35 10.71
C PHE A 116 13.54 1.22 10.35
N PRO A 117 13.40 2.53 10.08
CA PRO A 117 14.56 3.42 9.97
C PRO A 117 15.40 3.51 11.25
N GLU A 118 14.79 3.39 12.43
CA GLU A 118 15.49 3.44 13.73
C GLU A 118 16.23 2.12 14.01
N ILE A 119 15.58 0.98 13.75
CA ILE A 119 16.20 -0.35 13.73
C ILE A 119 17.38 -0.34 12.76
N ALA A 120 17.24 0.29 11.59
CA ALA A 120 18.32 0.39 10.63
C ALA A 120 19.54 1.18 11.13
N LYS A 121 19.38 2.14 12.06
CA LYS A 121 20.53 2.87 12.66
C LYS A 121 21.41 1.98 13.52
N THR A 122 20.89 0.85 14.00
CA THR A 122 21.68 -0.15 14.74
C THR A 122 22.70 -0.87 13.85
N GLY A 123 22.56 -0.76 12.53
CA GLY A 123 23.31 -1.56 11.56
C GLY A 123 22.58 -2.84 11.14
N ALA A 124 21.42 -3.18 11.74
CA ALA A 124 20.62 -4.34 11.35
C ALA A 124 20.45 -4.46 9.83
N ASN A 125 20.49 -5.69 9.30
CA ASN A 125 20.28 -5.97 7.87
C ASN A 125 18.95 -6.69 7.62
N VAL A 126 18.22 -7.08 8.65
CA VAL A 126 16.91 -7.74 8.58
C VAL A 126 16.00 -7.19 9.68
N VAL A 127 14.70 -7.17 9.41
CA VAL A 127 13.68 -7.03 10.44
C VAL A 127 12.62 -8.11 10.22
N ARG A 128 12.39 -8.93 11.25
CA ARG A 128 11.24 -9.85 11.29
C ARG A 128 10.08 -9.12 11.90
N PHE A 129 8.98 -9.00 11.16
CA PHE A 129 7.83 -8.26 11.66
C PHE A 129 6.61 -9.17 11.73
N MET A 130 5.96 -9.09 12.88
CA MET A 130 4.82 -9.90 13.23
C MET A 130 3.55 -9.39 12.53
N TRP A 131 2.78 -10.32 11.99
CA TRP A 131 1.49 -10.08 11.37
C TRP A 131 0.44 -11.12 11.81
N MET A 132 -0.83 -10.83 11.56
CA MET A 132 -1.95 -11.72 11.87
C MET A 132 -2.83 -11.90 10.63
N THR A 133 -3.40 -13.08 10.43
CA THR A 133 -4.24 -13.37 9.26
C THR A 133 -5.54 -12.55 9.23
N GLU A 134 -5.98 -12.01 10.37
CA GLU A 134 -7.13 -11.10 10.45
C GLU A 134 -6.85 -9.72 9.83
N VAL A 135 -5.57 -9.34 9.70
CA VAL A 135 -5.18 -8.07 9.09
C VAL A 135 -4.85 -8.28 7.61
N PRO A 136 -5.54 -7.59 6.68
CA PRO A 136 -5.35 -7.78 5.25
C PRO A 136 -3.89 -7.62 4.80
N ALA A 137 -3.43 -8.50 3.89
CA ALA A 137 -2.10 -8.44 3.29
C ALA A 137 -1.77 -7.08 2.64
N SER A 138 -2.78 -6.36 2.14
CA SER A 138 -2.61 -5.02 1.54
C SER A 138 -2.09 -3.97 2.52
N GLU A 139 -2.38 -4.10 3.83
CA GLU A 139 -1.88 -3.19 4.85
C GLU A 139 -0.38 -3.41 5.13
N ALA A 140 0.15 -4.62 4.86
CA ALA A 140 1.57 -4.91 5.03
C ALA A 140 2.47 -4.22 3.99
N VAL A 141 1.92 -3.77 2.85
CA VAL A 141 2.68 -3.14 1.75
C VAL A 141 3.52 -1.96 2.23
N GLN A 142 2.95 -1.10 3.09
CA GLN A 142 3.68 0.06 3.63
C GLN A 142 4.82 -0.37 4.56
N THR A 143 4.54 -1.34 5.44
CA THR A 143 5.54 -1.92 6.35
C THR A 143 6.69 -2.54 5.57
N LEU A 144 6.38 -3.40 4.59
CA LEU A 144 7.33 -4.03 3.67
C LEU A 144 8.17 -3.01 2.91
N GLN A 145 7.52 -2.01 2.30
CA GLN A 145 8.23 -0.97 1.55
C GLN A 145 9.18 -0.18 2.44
N ARG A 146 8.76 0.17 3.66
CA ARG A 146 9.60 0.94 4.58
C ARG A 146 10.80 0.15 5.07
N ALA A 147 10.67 -1.17 5.23
CA ALA A 147 11.81 -2.04 5.54
C ALA A 147 12.83 -1.98 4.40
N VAL A 148 12.37 -2.15 3.15
CA VAL A 148 13.21 -2.07 1.95
C VAL A 148 13.88 -0.69 1.82
N ASP A 149 13.14 0.40 2.03
CA ASP A 149 13.65 1.77 1.94
C ASP A 149 14.71 2.06 3.02
N ALA A 150 14.58 1.43 4.20
CA ALA A 150 15.56 1.49 5.28
C ALA A 150 16.81 0.60 5.03
N GLY A 151 16.83 -0.16 3.93
CA GLY A 151 17.90 -1.11 3.60
C GLY A 151 17.84 -2.42 4.40
N LEU A 152 16.68 -2.75 4.98
CA LEU A 152 16.44 -3.99 5.71
C LEU A 152 15.82 -5.04 4.79
N ILE A 153 16.16 -6.30 5.03
CA ILE A 153 15.39 -7.44 4.51
C ILE A 153 14.13 -7.55 5.36
N PRO A 154 12.92 -7.30 4.81
CA PRO A 154 11.71 -7.69 5.51
C PRO A 154 11.64 -9.22 5.61
N MET A 155 11.38 -9.73 6.81
CA MET A 155 10.93 -11.10 7.04
C MET A 155 9.50 -11.03 7.56
N TRP A 156 8.54 -11.42 6.71
CA TRP A 156 7.12 -11.34 7.04
C TRP A 156 6.67 -12.64 7.70
N ASP A 157 6.15 -12.53 8.93
CA ASP A 157 5.72 -13.64 9.77
C ASP A 157 4.22 -13.58 10.11
N LEU A 158 3.57 -14.74 10.20
CA LEU A 158 2.21 -14.88 10.71
C LEU A 158 2.18 -15.56 12.07
N HIS A 159 1.60 -14.89 13.05
CA HIS A 159 1.65 -15.30 14.46
C HIS A 159 0.44 -16.11 14.92
N ASP A 160 -0.55 -16.35 14.06
CA ASP A 160 -1.82 -16.98 14.42
C ASP A 160 -1.67 -18.43 14.92
N ALA A 161 -0.63 -19.14 14.45
CA ALA A 161 -0.40 -20.56 14.72
C ALA A 161 0.58 -20.86 15.88
N THR A 162 1.03 -19.82 16.61
CA THR A 162 1.95 -19.96 17.74
C THR A 162 1.44 -21.00 18.75
N GLY A 163 2.20 -22.08 18.91
CA GLY A 163 1.86 -23.19 19.81
C GLY A 163 0.75 -24.13 19.34
N ASP A 164 0.06 -23.83 18.23
CA ASP A 164 -1.10 -24.59 17.72
C ASP A 164 -0.89 -25.01 16.25
N PHE A 165 -0.50 -26.27 16.07
CA PHE A 165 -0.16 -26.80 14.75
C PHE A 165 -1.38 -26.88 13.81
N ALA A 166 -2.58 -27.04 14.36
CA ALA A 166 -3.80 -27.16 13.55
C ALA A 166 -4.13 -25.86 12.79
N LYS A 167 -3.69 -24.71 13.31
CA LYS A 167 -3.88 -23.41 12.67
C LYS A 167 -2.98 -23.16 11.46
N LEU A 168 -2.06 -24.07 11.12
CA LEU A 168 -1.35 -23.99 9.85
C LEU A 168 -2.27 -24.01 8.63
N ALA A 169 -3.47 -24.59 8.74
CA ALA A 169 -4.48 -24.51 7.67
C ALA A 169 -4.96 -23.06 7.43
N GLN A 170 -5.13 -22.27 8.49
CA GLN A 170 -5.51 -20.85 8.43
C GLN A 170 -4.37 -20.02 7.81
N VAL A 171 -3.15 -20.26 8.24
CA VAL A 171 -1.94 -19.64 7.69
C VAL A 171 -1.77 -19.96 6.20
N GLU A 172 -1.90 -21.23 5.82
CA GLU A 172 -1.83 -21.67 4.43
C GLU A 172 -2.90 -20.97 3.58
N ALA A 173 -4.13 -20.86 4.10
CA ALA A 173 -5.21 -20.17 3.41
C ALA A 173 -4.84 -18.69 3.18
N PHE A 174 -4.30 -17.99 4.17
CA PHE A 174 -3.87 -16.60 4.02
C PHE A 174 -2.79 -16.43 2.95
N TRP A 175 -1.72 -17.24 2.99
CA TRP A 175 -0.63 -17.11 2.02
C TRP A 175 -1.02 -17.44 0.58
N THR A 176 -2.04 -18.29 0.42
CA THR A 176 -2.50 -18.73 -0.91
C THR A 176 -3.65 -17.89 -1.45
N GLN A 177 -4.14 -16.90 -0.69
CA GLN A 177 -5.11 -15.93 -1.19
C GLN A 177 -4.51 -15.10 -2.33
N PRO A 178 -5.26 -14.84 -3.42
CA PRO A 178 -4.77 -14.05 -4.55
C PRO A 178 -4.23 -12.67 -4.15
N ALA A 179 -4.90 -11.97 -3.23
CA ALA A 179 -4.48 -10.66 -2.74
C ALA A 179 -3.13 -10.72 -2.00
N THR A 180 -2.92 -11.75 -1.18
CA THR A 180 -1.65 -11.97 -0.48
C THR A 180 -0.53 -12.35 -1.44
N LEU A 181 -0.80 -13.25 -2.40
CA LEU A 181 0.15 -13.62 -3.45
C LEU A 181 0.59 -12.40 -4.29
N ALA A 182 -0.30 -11.44 -4.54
CA ALA A 182 0.04 -10.21 -5.23
C ALA A 182 1.08 -9.37 -4.45
N VAL A 183 0.90 -9.22 -3.14
CA VAL A 183 1.86 -8.52 -2.27
C VAL A 183 3.19 -9.28 -2.20
N LEU A 184 3.15 -10.60 -2.01
CA LEU A 184 4.35 -11.43 -1.96
C LEU A 184 5.18 -11.31 -3.25
N ARG A 185 4.52 -11.29 -4.42
CA ARG A 185 5.19 -11.10 -5.72
C ARG A 185 5.79 -9.70 -5.88
N GLN A 186 5.13 -8.67 -5.36
CA GLN A 186 5.65 -7.29 -5.39
C GLN A 186 7.02 -7.18 -4.68
N PHE A 187 7.20 -7.91 -3.58
CA PHE A 187 8.42 -7.85 -2.76
C PHE A 187 9.31 -9.08 -2.90
N GLU A 188 9.01 -10.01 -3.80
CA GLU A 188 9.66 -11.33 -3.90
C GLU A 188 11.19 -11.28 -3.96
N SER A 189 11.75 -10.31 -4.69
CA SER A 189 13.20 -10.14 -4.78
C SER A 189 13.86 -9.66 -3.48
N ARG A 190 13.08 -9.10 -2.54
CA ARG A 190 13.55 -8.45 -1.31
C ARG A 190 13.13 -9.16 -0.02
N LEU A 191 12.24 -10.15 -0.10
CA LEU A 191 11.48 -10.69 1.03
C LEU A 191 12.01 -12.07 1.48
N LEU A 192 11.97 -12.32 2.79
CA LEU A 192 11.92 -13.68 3.35
C LEU A 192 10.52 -13.92 3.90
N LEU A 193 9.94 -15.09 3.65
CA LEU A 193 8.59 -15.43 4.12
C LEU A 193 8.67 -16.44 5.26
N ASN A 194 8.40 -16.01 6.50
CA ASN A 194 8.24 -16.92 7.64
C ASN A 194 6.82 -17.47 7.59
N ILE A 195 6.67 -18.77 7.29
CA ILE A 195 5.35 -19.34 7.00
C ILE A 195 4.42 -19.17 8.21
N ALA A 196 4.87 -19.57 9.40
CA ALA A 196 4.15 -19.39 10.64
C ALA A 196 5.13 -19.29 11.80
N ASN A 197 4.81 -18.44 12.77
CA ASN A 197 5.52 -18.39 14.04
C ASN A 197 5.26 -19.66 14.83
N GLU A 198 6.33 -20.34 15.25
CA GLU A 198 6.31 -21.32 16.35
C GLU A 198 5.18 -22.36 16.30
N ALA A 199 4.85 -22.85 15.10
CA ALA A 199 3.66 -23.67 14.91
C ALA A 199 3.76 -25.00 15.68
N GLY A 200 2.82 -25.19 16.62
CA GLY A 200 2.65 -26.44 17.37
C GLY A 200 3.53 -26.60 18.61
N ASN A 201 3.02 -27.38 19.57
CA ASN A 201 3.72 -27.75 20.79
C ASN A 201 4.39 -29.14 20.66
N VAL A 202 3.60 -30.21 20.53
CA VAL A 202 4.09 -31.58 20.33
C VAL A 202 3.51 -32.10 19.03
N VAL A 203 4.36 -32.27 18.02
CA VAL A 203 4.00 -32.70 16.67
C VAL A 203 4.97 -33.80 16.26
N SER A 204 4.50 -34.86 15.61
CA SER A 204 5.39 -35.93 15.13
C SER A 204 6.25 -35.45 13.95
N ASP A 205 7.44 -36.03 13.78
CA ASP A 205 8.33 -35.69 12.64
C ASP A 205 7.59 -35.87 11.29
N ASP A 206 6.75 -36.90 11.17
CA ASP A 206 6.02 -37.20 9.93
C ASP A 206 4.86 -36.23 9.66
N GLU A 207 4.08 -35.89 10.68
CA GLU A 207 3.00 -34.89 10.56
C GLU A 207 3.57 -33.51 10.20
N PHE A 208 4.67 -33.13 10.85
CA PHE A 208 5.34 -31.86 10.58
C PHE A 208 5.84 -31.81 9.13
N VAL A 209 6.57 -32.85 8.71
CA VAL A 209 7.12 -32.93 7.34
C VAL A 209 6.00 -32.97 6.31
N ALA A 210 4.95 -33.76 6.51
CA ALA A 210 3.84 -33.86 5.56
C ALA A 210 3.12 -32.52 5.38
N THR A 211 2.83 -31.83 6.49
CA THR A 211 2.11 -30.55 6.46
C THR A 211 2.93 -29.46 5.78
N TYR A 212 4.18 -29.27 6.18
CA TYR A 212 5.03 -28.26 5.55
C TYR A 212 5.39 -28.62 4.10
N THR A 213 5.59 -29.89 3.76
CA THR A 213 5.77 -30.32 2.36
C THR A 213 4.59 -29.89 1.49
N ARG A 214 3.35 -30.08 1.98
CA ARG A 214 2.14 -29.61 1.27
C ARG A 214 2.13 -28.10 1.10
N ILE A 215 2.38 -27.34 2.17
CA ILE A 215 2.37 -25.87 2.14
C ILE A 215 3.43 -25.36 1.17
N ILE A 216 4.66 -25.86 1.26
CA ILE A 216 5.78 -25.52 0.37
C ILE A 216 5.37 -25.81 -1.08
N ALA A 217 4.90 -27.02 -1.39
CA ALA A 217 4.49 -27.38 -2.75
C ALA A 217 3.41 -26.44 -3.29
N LYS A 218 2.43 -26.05 -2.47
CA LYS A 218 1.36 -25.13 -2.86
C LYS A 218 1.87 -23.72 -3.13
N LEU A 219 2.76 -23.19 -2.27
CA LEU A 219 3.36 -21.86 -2.47
C LEU A 219 4.33 -21.82 -3.66
N ARG A 220 5.11 -22.89 -3.89
CA ARG A 220 5.95 -23.04 -5.08
C ARG A 220 5.11 -23.16 -6.36
N THR A 221 4.00 -23.90 -6.33
CA THR A 221 3.05 -23.98 -7.45
C THR A 221 2.41 -22.63 -7.75
N ALA A 222 2.20 -21.79 -6.73
CA ALA A 222 1.76 -20.40 -6.89
C ALA A 222 2.83 -19.47 -7.51
N GLY A 223 4.02 -20.00 -7.82
CA GLY A 223 5.09 -19.31 -8.53
C GLY A 223 6.09 -18.58 -7.63
N LEU A 224 6.02 -18.76 -6.30
CA LEU A 224 6.86 -18.04 -5.35
C LEU A 224 8.27 -18.64 -5.26
N ARG A 225 9.29 -17.78 -5.41
CA ARG A 225 10.71 -18.13 -5.50
C ARG A 225 11.56 -17.68 -4.33
N MET A 226 11.07 -16.74 -3.51
CA MET A 226 11.80 -16.28 -2.33
C MET A 226 12.02 -17.40 -1.30
N PRO A 227 12.98 -17.24 -0.36
CA PRO A 227 13.18 -18.24 0.69
C PRO A 227 11.99 -18.32 1.65
N PHE A 228 11.64 -19.55 2.03
CA PHE A 228 10.65 -19.79 3.09
C PHE A 228 11.39 -20.10 4.40
N VAL A 229 11.02 -19.40 5.47
CA VAL A 229 11.52 -19.65 6.82
C VAL A 229 10.52 -20.56 7.54
N ILE A 230 11.04 -21.64 8.15
CA ILE A 230 10.27 -22.65 8.88
C ILE A 230 10.77 -22.72 10.32
N ASP A 231 9.92 -22.35 11.26
CA ASP A 231 10.20 -22.40 12.70
C ASP A 231 10.13 -23.83 13.24
N ALA A 232 10.87 -24.13 14.30
CA ALA A 232 10.74 -25.39 15.02
C ALA A 232 9.35 -25.54 15.67
N ALA A 233 8.90 -26.78 15.87
CA ALA A 233 7.80 -27.04 16.80
C ALA A 233 8.23 -26.80 18.25
N GLY A 234 7.30 -26.99 19.18
CA GLY A 234 7.55 -26.79 20.61
C GLY A 234 7.72 -25.33 20.95
N TRP A 235 6.84 -24.48 20.41
CA TRP A 235 6.94 -23.03 20.54
C TRP A 235 8.29 -22.51 20.01
N GLY A 236 8.72 -23.00 18.84
CA GLY A 236 10.00 -22.63 18.24
C GLY A 236 11.24 -23.26 18.89
N ARG A 237 11.13 -24.03 19.98
CA ARG A 237 12.29 -24.43 20.83
C ARG A 237 12.87 -25.81 20.52
N ASN A 238 12.19 -26.68 19.77
CA ASN A 238 12.60 -28.06 19.53
C ASN A 238 13.61 -28.20 18.37
N VAL A 239 14.83 -27.71 18.56
CA VAL A 239 15.89 -27.75 17.54
C VAL A 239 16.28 -29.18 17.16
N GLU A 240 16.19 -30.13 18.08
CA GLU A 240 16.52 -31.53 17.81
C GLU A 240 15.58 -32.13 16.76
N GLN A 241 14.28 -31.85 16.86
CA GLN A 241 13.34 -32.22 15.82
C GLN A 241 13.63 -31.48 14.53
N LEU A 242 13.81 -30.16 14.59
CA LEU A 242 14.07 -29.32 13.41
C LEU A 242 15.26 -29.84 12.59
N LEU A 243 16.36 -30.22 13.25
CA LEU A 243 17.56 -30.77 12.60
C LEU A 243 17.32 -32.13 11.95
N ARG A 244 16.49 -33.00 12.55
CA ARG A 244 16.13 -34.30 11.95
C ARG A 244 15.26 -34.15 10.71
N ILE A 245 14.32 -33.20 10.73
CA ILE A 245 13.34 -33.04 9.65
C ILE A 245 13.80 -32.11 8.53
N ALA A 246 14.73 -31.19 8.80
CA ALA A 246 15.21 -30.21 7.82
C ALA A 246 15.69 -30.84 6.51
N PRO A 247 16.49 -31.93 6.48
CA PRO A 247 16.90 -32.56 5.23
C PRO A 247 15.71 -33.10 4.39
N ARG A 248 14.65 -33.59 5.05
CA ARG A 248 13.43 -34.07 4.39
C ARG A 248 12.69 -32.91 3.72
N LEU A 249 12.54 -31.79 4.43
CA LEU A 249 11.89 -30.58 3.89
C LEU A 249 12.74 -29.91 2.80
N GLN A 250 14.06 -29.86 2.95
CA GLN A 250 14.97 -29.37 1.91
C GLN A 250 14.85 -30.18 0.63
N THR A 251 14.68 -31.50 0.74
CA THR A 251 14.45 -32.38 -0.42
C THR A 251 13.07 -32.16 -1.04
N ALA A 252 12.07 -31.83 -0.22
CA ALA A 252 10.70 -31.59 -0.66
C ALA A 252 10.51 -30.22 -1.38
N ASP A 253 11.32 -29.21 -1.08
CA ASP A 253 11.29 -27.94 -1.81
C ASP A 253 12.03 -28.06 -3.15
N PRO A 254 11.33 -27.97 -4.31
CA PRO A 254 11.97 -28.07 -5.62
C PRO A 254 12.99 -26.95 -5.90
N LEU A 255 12.96 -25.84 -5.14
CA LEU A 255 13.94 -24.77 -5.27
C LEU A 255 15.11 -24.89 -4.28
N HIS A 256 15.05 -25.86 -3.35
CA HIS A 256 16.00 -25.99 -2.25
C HIS A 256 16.24 -24.66 -1.50
N ASN A 257 15.20 -23.83 -1.38
CA ASN A 257 15.28 -22.44 -0.92
C ASN A 257 14.52 -22.26 0.40
N LEU A 258 14.88 -23.06 1.41
CA LEU A 258 14.31 -23.02 2.75
C LEU A 258 15.37 -22.53 3.75
N VAL A 259 14.93 -21.77 4.76
CA VAL A 259 15.71 -21.37 5.95
C VAL A 259 14.99 -21.95 7.17
N PHE A 260 15.74 -22.44 8.16
CA PHE A 260 15.16 -23.03 9.37
C PHE A 260 15.40 -22.11 10.56
N SER A 261 14.39 -21.93 11.40
CA SER A 261 14.43 -20.98 12.51
C SER A 261 14.27 -21.70 13.86
N TRP A 262 15.21 -21.44 14.77
CA TRP A 262 15.16 -21.90 16.16
C TRP A 262 14.98 -20.70 17.11
N HIS A 263 14.03 -20.79 18.03
CA HIS A 263 13.75 -19.74 19.02
C HIS A 263 14.39 -20.14 20.35
N VAL A 264 15.44 -19.42 20.74
CA VAL A 264 16.31 -19.81 21.84
C VAL A 264 15.86 -19.13 23.12
N TYR A 265 15.00 -19.84 23.86
CA TYR A 265 14.46 -19.37 25.13
C TYR A 265 14.74 -20.31 26.32
N ASP A 266 15.28 -21.51 26.14
CA ASP A 266 15.52 -22.37 27.31
C ASP A 266 16.77 -21.93 28.10
N SER A 267 16.67 -22.10 29.42
CA SER A 267 17.69 -21.79 30.42
C SER A 267 18.26 -23.06 31.08
N GLY A 268 19.41 -22.97 31.73
CA GLY A 268 19.98 -24.06 32.54
C GLY A 268 21.42 -24.43 32.17
N ALA A 269 22.05 -25.26 33.01
CA ALA A 269 23.49 -25.54 32.94
C ALA A 269 23.94 -26.20 31.62
N ASN A 270 23.06 -26.97 30.97
CA ASN A 270 23.39 -27.70 29.74
C ASN A 270 23.13 -26.89 28.45
N GLN A 271 22.56 -25.69 28.56
CA GLN A 271 22.15 -24.91 27.38
C GLN A 271 23.31 -24.49 26.49
N ALA A 272 24.45 -24.10 27.07
CA ALA A 272 25.63 -23.72 26.29
C ALA A 272 26.11 -24.88 25.39
N THR A 273 26.11 -26.11 25.92
CA THR A 273 26.47 -27.33 25.17
C THR A 273 25.43 -27.65 24.10
N ARG A 274 24.14 -27.55 24.44
CA ARG A 274 23.03 -27.79 23.48
C ARG A 274 23.09 -26.81 22.30
N ILE A 275 23.26 -25.52 22.56
CA ILE A 275 23.40 -24.48 21.53
C ILE A 275 24.59 -24.78 20.61
N THR A 276 25.75 -25.06 21.20
CA THR A 276 26.98 -25.32 20.44
C THR A 276 26.81 -26.56 19.56
N SER A 277 26.29 -27.66 20.13
CA SER A 277 26.09 -28.92 19.43
C SER A 277 25.06 -28.81 18.30
N ALA A 278 23.95 -28.09 18.53
CA ALA A 278 22.93 -27.86 17.51
C ALA A 278 23.47 -27.02 16.34
N PHE A 279 24.26 -25.97 16.63
CA PHE A 279 24.89 -25.17 15.58
C PHE A 279 25.95 -25.95 14.81
N ASP A 280 26.78 -26.75 15.48
CA ASP A 280 27.76 -27.62 14.81
C ASP A 280 27.07 -28.65 13.91
N ALA A 281 25.99 -29.27 14.40
CA ALA A 281 25.19 -30.21 13.61
C ALA A 281 24.56 -29.54 12.39
N ALA A 282 24.00 -28.33 12.55
CA ALA A 282 23.41 -27.58 11.44
C ALA A 282 24.46 -27.25 10.36
N VAL A 283 25.62 -26.72 10.77
CA VAL A 283 26.71 -26.38 9.84
C VAL A 283 27.24 -27.63 9.14
N ALA A 284 27.47 -28.72 9.87
CA ALA A 284 27.94 -29.98 9.31
C ALA A 284 26.94 -30.57 8.31
N ALA A 285 25.63 -30.48 8.60
CA ALA A 285 24.56 -30.96 7.73
C ALA A 285 24.17 -29.97 6.61
N ARG A 286 24.80 -28.79 6.55
CA ARG A 286 24.44 -27.68 5.63
C ARG A 286 22.97 -27.29 5.73
N ILE A 287 22.44 -27.30 6.95
CA ILE A 287 21.11 -26.77 7.28
C ILE A 287 21.25 -25.26 7.45
N PRO A 288 20.54 -24.43 6.67
CA PRO A 288 20.55 -22.97 6.78
C PRO A 288 19.76 -22.52 8.02
N LEU A 289 20.37 -22.69 9.18
CA LEU A 289 19.77 -22.39 10.48
C LEU A 289 19.98 -20.92 10.86
N ILE A 290 18.92 -20.30 11.39
CA ILE A 290 18.95 -19.01 12.06
C ILE A 290 18.38 -19.14 13.48
N VAL A 291 18.76 -18.21 14.35
CA VAL A 291 18.06 -17.95 15.60
C VAL A 291 16.98 -16.89 15.30
N GLY A 292 15.76 -17.31 15.01
CA GLY A 292 14.67 -16.39 14.63
C GLY A 292 14.18 -15.52 15.78
N GLU A 293 14.33 -16.01 17.00
CA GLU A 293 14.07 -15.27 18.23
C GLU A 293 15.07 -15.67 19.32
N LEU A 294 15.43 -14.70 20.15
CA LEU A 294 16.13 -14.89 21.42
C LEU A 294 15.84 -13.72 22.35
N GLY A 295 15.86 -13.99 23.65
CA GLY A 295 15.82 -12.95 24.68
C GLY A 295 16.70 -13.27 25.88
N SER A 296 16.64 -12.41 26.89
CA SER A 296 17.50 -12.51 28.08
C SER A 296 17.00 -13.52 29.12
N VAL A 297 15.72 -13.89 29.05
CA VAL A 297 15.04 -14.78 29.99
C VAL A 297 14.09 -15.75 29.27
N THR A 298 13.68 -16.81 29.95
CA THR A 298 12.66 -17.74 29.46
C THR A 298 11.26 -17.10 29.56
N PRO A 299 10.46 -17.05 28.47
CA PRO A 299 9.08 -16.56 28.49
C PRO A 299 8.19 -17.27 29.53
N GLY A 300 7.15 -16.58 30.00
CA GLY A 300 6.27 -17.04 31.06
C GLY A 300 6.62 -16.41 32.40
N ALA A 301 7.33 -17.13 33.28
CA ALA A 301 7.69 -16.58 34.60
C ALA A 301 8.83 -15.56 34.53
N CYS A 302 9.66 -15.59 33.48
CA CYS A 302 10.79 -14.68 33.27
C CYS A 302 11.82 -14.65 34.41
N THR A 303 11.90 -15.74 35.18
CA THR A 303 12.84 -15.88 36.31
C THR A 303 14.14 -16.57 35.93
N GLN A 304 14.19 -17.23 34.78
CA GLN A 304 15.34 -18.03 34.37
C GLN A 304 16.10 -17.33 33.26
N ALA A 305 17.40 -17.09 33.49
CA ALA A 305 18.27 -16.44 32.53
C ALA A 305 18.60 -17.35 31.33
N VAL A 306 18.51 -16.79 30.14
CA VAL A 306 18.93 -17.42 28.87
C VAL A 306 20.35 -16.94 28.55
N PRO A 307 21.26 -17.83 28.11
CA PRO A 307 22.64 -17.44 27.81
C PRO A 307 22.77 -16.72 26.44
N TYR A 308 22.04 -15.62 26.23
CA TYR A 308 21.93 -14.92 24.95
C TYR A 308 23.27 -14.43 24.38
N GLN A 309 24.21 -14.00 25.23
CA GLN A 309 25.57 -13.64 24.82
C GLN A 309 26.30 -14.83 24.18
N HIS A 310 26.15 -16.03 24.76
CA HIS A 310 26.71 -17.25 24.18
C HIS A 310 26.05 -17.56 22.83
N VAL A 311 24.72 -17.42 22.73
CA VAL A 311 23.98 -17.63 21.48
C VAL A 311 24.53 -16.76 20.35
N ILE A 312 24.60 -15.43 20.54
CA ILE A 312 25.06 -14.52 19.48
C ILE A 312 26.54 -14.72 19.11
N ARG A 313 27.40 -15.03 20.08
CA ARG A 313 28.83 -15.31 19.84
C ARG A 313 29.03 -16.63 19.10
N GLN A 314 28.31 -17.68 19.47
CA GLN A 314 28.38 -18.97 18.76
C GLN A 314 27.79 -18.85 17.35
N ALA A 315 26.68 -18.13 17.18
CA ALA A 315 26.10 -17.85 15.86
C ALA A 315 27.08 -17.08 14.97
N GLN A 316 27.71 -16.03 15.51
CA GLN A 316 28.74 -15.25 14.80
C GLN A 316 29.92 -16.11 14.37
N SER A 317 30.47 -16.94 15.25
CA SER A 317 31.64 -17.78 14.94
C SER A 317 31.41 -18.78 13.80
N ARG A 318 30.13 -19.09 13.51
CA ARG A 318 29.69 -20.08 12.50
C ARG A 318 29.00 -19.44 11.30
N GLY A 319 28.84 -18.12 11.28
CA GLY A 319 28.12 -17.41 10.22
C GLY A 319 26.61 -17.68 10.20
N LEU A 320 26.01 -18.05 11.34
CA LEU A 320 24.57 -18.26 11.47
C LEU A 320 23.86 -16.93 11.78
N GLY A 321 22.62 -16.78 11.32
CA GLY A 321 21.79 -15.60 11.54
C GLY A 321 21.18 -15.53 12.96
N TYR A 322 20.90 -14.33 13.47
CA TYR A 322 20.10 -14.16 14.69
C TYR A 322 19.24 -12.88 14.68
N LEU A 323 18.08 -12.93 15.33
CA LEU A 323 17.14 -11.81 15.47
C LEU A 323 16.63 -11.68 16.92
N ALA A 324 16.93 -10.56 17.58
CA ALA A 324 16.55 -10.31 18.99
C ALA A 324 15.05 -10.04 19.17
N TRP A 325 14.44 -10.52 20.27
CA TRP A 325 13.03 -10.34 20.60
C TRP A 325 12.85 -9.45 21.86
N SER A 326 12.22 -8.28 21.80
CA SER A 326 11.77 -7.55 20.59
C SER A 326 11.92 -6.03 20.73
N TRP A 327 11.87 -5.32 19.59
CA TRP A 327 12.11 -3.88 19.52
C TRP A 327 11.15 -3.03 20.38
N ASP A 328 10.01 -3.60 20.77
CA ASP A 328 8.86 -2.92 21.35
C ASP A 328 9.05 -2.44 22.82
N ASN A 329 8.01 -1.81 23.37
CA ASN A 329 7.95 -1.33 24.77
C ASN A 329 6.69 -1.82 25.54
N PHE A 330 6.03 -2.86 25.00
CA PHE A 330 4.78 -3.42 25.53
C PHE A 330 4.76 -4.95 25.42
N ASN A 331 5.93 -5.60 25.41
CA ASN A 331 5.98 -7.05 25.37
C ASN A 331 5.26 -7.65 26.60
N SER A 332 4.47 -8.72 26.39
CA SER A 332 3.66 -9.33 27.46
C SER A 332 3.99 -10.80 27.73
N ASP A 333 5.14 -11.26 27.26
CA ASP A 333 5.57 -12.65 27.40
C ASP A 333 5.95 -13.01 28.84
N CYS A 334 6.15 -12.00 29.71
CA CYS A 334 6.34 -12.16 31.15
C CYS A 334 5.03 -12.00 31.93
N LYS A 335 4.60 -13.05 32.62
CA LYS A 335 3.38 -13.12 33.44
C LYS A 335 3.53 -12.51 34.84
N ALA A 336 4.75 -12.22 35.28
CA ALA A 336 5.06 -11.78 36.64
C ALA A 336 5.58 -10.35 36.67
N GLY A 337 4.69 -9.35 36.68
CA GLY A 337 4.92 -7.98 37.15
C GLY A 337 5.95 -7.07 36.44
N ASP A 338 6.92 -7.64 35.72
CA ASP A 338 7.94 -6.95 34.93
C ASP A 338 7.81 -7.40 33.47
N SER A 339 6.84 -6.80 32.77
CA SER A 339 6.62 -7.02 31.34
C SER A 339 7.76 -6.50 30.47
N SER A 340 8.79 -5.86 31.06
CA SER A 340 9.81 -5.12 30.32
C SER A 340 11.06 -5.92 29.94
N ALA A 341 11.16 -7.19 30.36
CA ALA A 341 12.38 -7.99 30.19
C ALA A 341 12.76 -8.27 28.72
N PHE A 342 11.79 -8.23 27.79
CA PHE A 342 12.00 -8.40 26.35
C PHE A 342 11.89 -7.08 25.57
N ASP A 343 11.50 -5.98 26.20
CA ASP A 343 11.43 -4.68 25.52
C ASP A 343 12.84 -4.15 25.25
N MET A 344 13.09 -3.72 24.01
CA MET A 344 14.40 -3.14 23.66
C MET A 344 14.42 -1.62 23.72
N VAL A 345 13.31 -0.92 23.47
CA VAL A 345 13.26 0.56 23.51
C VAL A 345 12.14 1.06 24.43
N GLY A 346 12.23 2.29 24.91
CA GLY A 346 11.29 2.87 25.87
C GLY A 346 9.97 3.32 25.27
N ASP A 347 9.97 3.74 24.00
CA ASP A 347 8.80 4.30 23.30
C ASP A 347 8.26 3.40 22.18
N GLY A 348 8.84 2.22 22.02
CA GLY A 348 8.50 1.26 20.97
C GLY A 348 9.00 1.61 19.56
N ILE A 349 9.65 2.77 19.35
CA ILE A 349 10.03 3.26 18.02
C ILE A 349 11.51 3.62 17.94
N HIS A 350 12.02 4.50 18.80
CA HIS A 350 13.28 5.20 18.58
C HIS A 350 14.47 4.51 19.25
N LEU A 351 15.58 4.37 18.49
CA LEU A 351 16.85 3.86 19.02
C LEU A 351 17.40 4.73 20.17
N SER A 352 17.07 6.02 20.21
CA SER A 352 17.48 6.91 21.30
C SER A 352 16.93 6.51 22.66
N THR A 353 15.88 5.68 22.72
CA THR A 353 15.29 5.17 23.96
C THR A 353 15.69 3.72 24.25
N LEU A 354 16.74 3.20 23.58
CA LEU A 354 17.24 1.84 23.79
C LEU A 354 17.55 1.59 25.27
N LYS A 355 16.96 0.53 25.82
CA LYS A 355 17.10 0.17 27.22
C LYS A 355 18.52 -0.32 27.52
N PRO A 356 19.09 0.03 28.69
CA PRO A 356 20.39 -0.50 29.13
C PRO A 356 20.32 -2.00 29.40
N GLY A 357 21.46 -2.68 29.46
CA GLY A 357 21.55 -4.12 29.69
C GLY A 357 21.40 -4.93 28.40
N TRP A 358 20.61 -6.00 28.43
CA TRP A 358 20.59 -7.01 27.36
C TRP A 358 20.30 -6.44 25.96
N ALA A 359 19.39 -5.47 25.86
CA ALA A 359 19.05 -4.79 24.60
C ALA A 359 20.25 -3.98 24.06
N THR A 360 20.93 -3.22 24.92
CA THR A 360 22.17 -2.53 24.55
C THR A 360 23.29 -3.50 24.16
N GLU A 361 23.40 -4.64 24.85
CA GLU A 361 24.43 -5.64 24.57
C GLU A 361 24.23 -6.35 23.23
N VAL A 362 23.02 -6.83 22.95
CA VAL A 362 22.72 -7.55 21.70
C VAL A 362 22.75 -6.61 20.48
N VAL A 363 22.41 -5.34 20.66
CA VAL A 363 22.36 -4.35 19.57
C VAL A 363 23.70 -3.65 19.36
N LEU A 364 24.33 -3.15 20.41
CA LEU A 364 25.46 -2.20 20.31
C LEU A 364 26.77 -2.78 20.86
N SER A 365 26.78 -3.27 22.10
CA SER A 365 28.03 -3.34 22.87
C SER A 365 28.76 -4.69 22.88
N ASP A 366 28.08 -5.84 22.73
CA ASP A 366 28.78 -7.14 22.65
C ASP A 366 29.69 -7.20 21.40
N ALA A 367 30.76 -8.00 21.42
CA ALA A 367 31.62 -8.18 20.25
C ALA A 367 30.87 -8.84 19.06
N ALA A 368 29.87 -9.64 19.36
CA ALA A 368 28.98 -10.28 18.40
C ALA A 368 27.65 -9.52 18.19
N SER A 369 27.54 -8.26 18.64
CA SER A 369 26.32 -7.44 18.53
C SER A 369 25.93 -7.14 17.08
N ILE A 370 24.69 -6.69 16.89
CA ILE A 370 24.17 -6.31 15.56
C ILE A 370 25.05 -5.23 14.94
N GLN A 371 25.36 -4.17 15.68
CA GLN A 371 26.15 -3.04 15.18
C GLN A 371 27.56 -3.44 14.74
N LYS A 372 28.18 -4.42 15.42
CA LYS A 372 29.56 -4.82 15.12
C LYS A 372 29.67 -5.89 14.05
N THR A 373 28.62 -6.69 13.84
CA THR A 373 28.69 -7.88 12.97
C THR A 373 27.75 -7.85 11.76
N SER A 374 26.70 -7.02 11.79
CA SER A 374 25.77 -6.89 10.67
C SER A 374 26.44 -6.26 9.46
N ARG A 375 26.15 -6.83 8.28
CA ARG A 375 26.50 -6.24 6.98
C ARG A 375 25.29 -6.28 6.06
N ARG A 376 24.97 -5.14 5.46
CA ARG A 376 23.98 -5.05 4.37
C ARG A 376 24.68 -5.30 3.06
N SER A 377 24.10 -6.15 2.22
CA SER A 377 24.65 -6.42 0.89
C SER A 377 24.50 -5.21 -0.04
N HIS A 378 25.21 -5.22 -1.16
CA HIS A 378 25.08 -4.17 -2.18
C HIS A 378 23.67 -4.15 -2.76
N PHE A 379 23.07 -5.32 -2.93
CA PHE A 379 21.68 -5.43 -3.35
C PHE A 379 20.75 -4.68 -2.38
N GLN A 380 20.91 -4.86 -1.06
CA GLN A 380 20.09 -4.17 -0.04
C GLN A 380 20.25 -2.65 -0.02
N THR A 381 21.41 -2.13 -0.41
CA THR A 381 21.73 -0.70 -0.34
C THR A 381 21.52 0.05 -1.66
N SER A 382 21.29 -0.67 -2.77
CA SER A 382 20.96 -0.08 -4.08
C SER A 382 19.55 0.53 -4.10
N ARG A 383 19.46 1.86 -4.28
CA ARG A 383 18.18 2.58 -4.42
C ARG A 383 17.65 2.42 -5.86
N GLY A 384 16.62 1.59 -6.03
CA GLY A 384 15.91 1.38 -7.28
C GLY A 384 16.25 0.06 -7.98
N ALA A 385 15.24 -0.79 -8.18
CA ALA A 385 15.23 -1.98 -9.05
C ALA A 385 16.37 -3.02 -8.91
N GLY A 386 17.06 -3.12 -7.77
CA GLY A 386 17.89 -4.31 -7.48
C GLY A 386 19.00 -4.57 -8.50
N SER A 387 19.62 -3.51 -9.01
CA SER A 387 20.72 -3.65 -9.96
C SER A 387 21.92 -4.30 -9.29
N CYS A 388 22.36 -5.45 -9.77
CA CYS A 388 23.66 -6.05 -9.43
C CYS A 388 24.86 -5.32 -10.05
N SER A 389 24.66 -4.05 -10.43
CA SER A 389 25.74 -3.17 -10.84
C SER A 389 26.51 -2.71 -9.61
N PRO A 390 27.85 -2.81 -9.59
CA PRO A 390 28.63 -2.19 -8.54
C PRO A 390 28.37 -0.68 -8.56
N ILE A 391 27.83 -0.15 -7.48
CA ILE A 391 27.75 1.30 -7.27
C ILE A 391 29.19 1.80 -7.16
N GLN A 392 29.59 2.71 -8.06
CA GLN A 392 30.65 3.66 -7.76
C GLN A 392 30.21 4.45 -6.53
N THR A 393 30.85 4.22 -5.39
CA THR A 393 30.62 4.99 -4.16
C THR A 393 31.01 6.45 -4.37
N PRO A 394 30.17 7.45 -4.00
CA PRO A 394 30.66 8.80 -3.76
C PRO A 394 31.60 8.81 -2.55
N PRO A 395 32.62 9.70 -2.50
CA PRO A 395 33.50 9.79 -1.33
C PRO A 395 32.71 10.31 -0.10
N PRO A 396 33.02 9.84 1.11
CA PRO A 396 32.34 10.26 2.35
C PRO A 396 32.68 11.72 2.74
N PRO A 397 31.81 12.44 3.48
CA PRO A 397 32.17 13.72 4.12
C PRO A 397 33.21 13.52 5.25
N PRO A 398 34.01 14.56 5.58
CA PRO A 398 35.24 14.41 6.35
C PRO A 398 34.99 14.15 7.86
N PRO A 399 35.84 13.33 8.53
CA PRO A 399 35.81 13.15 9.99
C PRO A 399 36.48 14.33 10.74
N PRO A 400 36.06 14.67 11.98
CA PRO A 400 36.89 15.47 12.89
C PRO A 400 38.17 14.68 13.25
N PRO A 401 39.33 15.32 13.39
CA PRO A 401 40.64 14.69 13.15
C PRO A 401 41.06 13.70 14.25
N PRO A 402 41.31 12.42 13.91
CA PRO A 402 42.08 11.48 14.72
C PRO A 402 43.39 11.11 13.98
N PRO A 403 44.37 10.46 14.65
CA PRO A 403 45.78 10.46 14.27
C PRO A 403 46.07 9.77 12.91
N PRO A 404 47.22 10.04 12.28
CA PRO A 404 47.46 9.74 10.86
C PRO A 404 47.31 8.25 10.51
N PRO A 405 46.82 7.92 9.29
CA PRO A 405 46.52 6.55 8.88
C PRO A 405 47.78 5.72 8.56
N PRO A 406 47.73 4.38 8.78
CA PRO A 406 48.76 3.45 8.34
C PRO A 406 48.67 3.19 6.81
N PRO A 407 49.81 2.93 6.13
CA PRO A 407 49.91 2.87 4.66
C PRO A 407 49.45 1.52 4.06
N THR A 408 49.02 1.57 2.79
CA THR A 408 48.68 0.44 1.90
C THR A 408 49.86 -0.56 1.79
N PRO A 409 49.63 -1.88 1.63
CA PRO A 409 50.74 -2.85 1.54
C PRO A 409 51.60 -2.55 0.31
N THR A 410 52.80 -2.08 0.60
CA THR A 410 53.88 -1.85 -0.37
C THR A 410 54.51 -3.20 -0.72
N GLY A 411 54.62 -3.49 -2.01
CA GLY A 411 55.31 -4.70 -2.47
C GLY A 411 56.82 -4.56 -2.28
N TRP A 412 57.41 -5.46 -1.51
CA TRP A 412 58.86 -5.66 -1.43
C TRP A 412 59.29 -6.59 -2.55
N VAL A 413 60.31 -6.19 -3.31
CA VAL A 413 60.85 -7.01 -4.41
C VAL A 413 62.26 -7.44 -4.05
N LYS A 414 62.49 -8.76 -4.07
CA LYS A 414 63.82 -9.34 -3.85
C LYS A 414 64.79 -8.88 -4.92
N VAL A 415 65.97 -8.41 -4.50
CA VAL A 415 67.02 -7.89 -5.38
C VAL A 415 68.36 -8.62 -5.25
N ALA A 416 68.61 -9.35 -4.15
CA ALA A 416 69.81 -10.18 -3.99
C ALA A 416 69.61 -11.26 -2.91
N ASP A 417 70.29 -12.39 -3.06
CA ASP A 417 70.47 -13.40 -2.00
C ASP A 417 71.62 -13.01 -1.04
N GLU A 418 71.65 -13.60 0.15
CA GLU A 418 72.73 -13.39 1.14
C GLU A 418 74.12 -13.65 0.54
N GLY A 419 75.01 -12.69 0.68
CA GLY A 419 76.35 -12.67 0.09
C GLY A 419 76.45 -11.95 -1.27
N GLY A 420 75.32 -11.67 -1.93
CA GLY A 420 75.27 -10.92 -3.19
C GLY A 420 75.41 -9.40 -3.01
N SER A 421 75.39 -8.65 -4.11
CA SER A 421 75.32 -7.18 -4.10
C SER A 421 74.41 -6.66 -5.20
N PHE A 422 73.78 -5.52 -4.98
CA PHE A 422 72.90 -4.86 -5.96
C PHE A 422 73.12 -3.34 -5.92
N THR A 423 72.76 -2.62 -6.98
CA THR A 423 72.98 -1.16 -7.09
C THR A 423 71.66 -0.42 -7.20
N LEU A 424 71.52 0.65 -6.42
CA LEU A 424 70.34 1.51 -6.41
C LEU A 424 70.64 2.85 -7.10
N PRO A 425 69.83 3.26 -8.10
CA PRO A 425 70.05 4.51 -8.83
C PRO A 425 69.65 5.76 -8.04
N ALA A 426 68.91 5.59 -6.95
CA ALA A 426 68.52 6.65 -6.02
C ALA A 426 68.30 6.05 -4.62
N PRO A 427 68.32 6.85 -3.54
CA PRO A 427 68.01 6.36 -2.19
C PRO A 427 66.66 5.65 -2.14
N ARG A 428 66.68 4.37 -1.76
CA ARG A 428 65.49 3.51 -1.62
C ARG A 428 65.56 2.75 -0.30
N LEU A 429 64.40 2.42 0.25
CA LEU A 429 64.33 1.57 1.43
C LEU A 429 64.57 0.11 1.03
N VAL A 430 65.52 -0.53 1.71
CA VAL A 430 65.93 -1.92 1.51
C VAL A 430 65.79 -2.67 2.83
N ARG A 431 65.33 -3.91 2.80
CA ARG A 431 65.36 -4.83 3.94
C ARG A 431 66.23 -6.05 3.67
N TYR A 432 66.97 -6.54 4.67
CA TYR A 432 67.80 -7.74 4.64
C TYR A 432 67.36 -8.72 5.73
N GLY A 433 66.97 -9.94 5.38
CA GLY A 433 66.30 -10.86 6.31
C GLY A 433 65.70 -12.11 5.66
N ALA A 434 64.94 -12.87 6.44
CA ALA A 434 64.14 -14.00 5.98
C ALA A 434 62.92 -14.25 6.89
N GLY A 435 61.83 -14.75 6.33
CA GLY A 435 60.60 -15.06 7.08
C GLY A 435 60.05 -13.83 7.81
N ALA A 436 60.04 -13.86 9.13
CA ALA A 436 59.56 -12.76 9.98
C ALA A 436 60.67 -11.83 10.51
N SER A 437 61.96 -12.11 10.26
CA SER A 437 63.09 -11.34 10.80
C SER A 437 63.84 -10.56 9.72
N TRP A 438 63.80 -9.22 9.77
CA TRP A 438 64.38 -8.31 8.77
C TRP A 438 65.07 -7.09 9.40
N ILE A 439 66.16 -6.61 8.78
CA ILE A 439 66.82 -5.32 9.08
C ILE A 439 66.63 -4.39 7.89
N GLU A 440 66.05 -3.22 8.10
CA GLU A 440 65.77 -2.25 7.03
C GLU A 440 66.70 -1.03 7.11
N ARG A 441 67.14 -0.53 5.94
CA ARG A 441 67.95 0.69 5.79
C ARG A 441 67.61 1.40 4.48
N THR A 442 67.59 2.73 4.49
CA THR A 442 67.54 3.54 3.27
C THR A 442 68.94 3.65 2.70
N LEU A 443 69.14 3.12 1.51
CA LEU A 443 70.45 2.96 0.89
C LEU A 443 70.43 3.49 -0.54
N SER A 444 71.59 3.90 -1.05
CA SER A 444 71.81 4.36 -2.43
C SER A 444 73.17 3.90 -2.92
N GLY A 445 73.36 3.77 -4.23
CA GLY A 445 74.59 3.21 -4.79
C GLY A 445 74.66 1.69 -4.64
N THR A 446 75.87 1.12 -4.74
CA THR A 446 76.07 -0.35 -4.64
C THR A 446 76.05 -0.80 -3.18
N VAL A 447 75.20 -1.78 -2.90
CA VAL A 447 74.90 -2.32 -1.57
C VAL A 447 75.27 -3.80 -1.54
N ALA A 448 76.00 -4.21 -0.50
CA ALA A 448 76.27 -5.63 -0.24
C ALA A 448 75.16 -6.22 0.65
N CYS A 449 74.61 -7.36 0.24
CA CYS A 449 73.51 -8.04 0.92
C CYS A 449 74.04 -9.06 1.93
N ASN A 450 74.63 -8.59 3.03
CA ASN A 450 75.20 -9.46 4.06
C ASN A 450 75.16 -8.86 5.47
N ASN A 451 75.42 -9.70 6.47
CA ASN A 451 75.41 -9.34 7.89
C ASN A 451 76.34 -8.16 8.22
N ALA A 452 77.52 -8.08 7.58
CA ALA A 452 78.49 -7.04 7.86
C ALA A 452 77.99 -5.66 7.41
N PHE A 453 77.41 -5.58 6.21
CA PHE A 453 76.89 -4.34 5.65
C PHE A 453 75.67 -3.82 6.44
N PHE A 454 74.80 -4.73 6.88
CA PHE A 454 73.62 -4.39 7.70
C PHE A 454 73.91 -4.34 9.21
N GLY A 455 75.16 -4.62 9.62
CA GLY A 455 75.70 -4.43 10.97
C GLY A 455 75.43 -5.55 11.97
N ARG A 456 74.59 -6.55 11.64
CA ARG A 456 74.34 -7.76 12.43
C ARG A 456 73.56 -8.79 11.61
N ASP A 457 73.53 -10.04 12.09
CA ASP A 457 72.68 -11.09 11.50
C ASP A 457 71.24 -10.97 12.04
N PRO A 458 70.23 -10.73 11.18
CA PRO A 458 68.83 -10.67 11.61
C PRO A 458 68.27 -12.03 12.06
N LEU A 459 68.86 -13.14 11.59
CA LEU A 459 68.40 -14.49 11.89
C LEU A 459 69.53 -15.52 11.69
N VAL A 460 70.28 -15.77 12.76
CA VAL A 460 71.44 -16.68 12.77
C VAL A 460 71.03 -18.11 12.39
N GLY A 461 71.78 -18.74 11.49
CA GLY A 461 71.57 -20.13 11.06
C GLY A 461 70.56 -20.32 9.92
N THR A 462 69.89 -19.26 9.47
CA THR A 462 68.99 -19.28 8.29
C THR A 462 69.66 -18.55 7.12
N VAL A 463 69.27 -18.80 5.86
CA VAL A 463 69.74 -18.02 4.70
C VAL A 463 68.83 -16.80 4.48
N LYS A 464 69.41 -15.62 4.27
CA LYS A 464 68.71 -14.32 4.10
C LYS A 464 68.68 -13.85 2.66
N GLN A 465 67.92 -12.78 2.42
CA GLN A 465 67.88 -12.04 1.16
C GLN A 465 67.70 -10.54 1.40
N CYS A 466 67.96 -9.74 0.36
CA CYS A 466 67.64 -8.31 0.35
C CYS A 466 66.45 -8.03 -0.57
N ASP A 467 65.50 -7.23 -0.09
CA ASP A 467 64.37 -6.73 -0.86
C ASP A 467 64.36 -5.20 -0.87
N VAL A 468 63.92 -4.59 -1.98
CA VAL A 468 63.76 -3.14 -2.13
C VAL A 468 62.29 -2.79 -2.22
N GLN A 469 61.89 -1.70 -1.57
CA GLN A 469 60.53 -1.18 -1.62
C GLN A 469 60.27 -0.47 -2.95
N GLN A 470 59.25 -0.90 -3.72
CA GLN A 470 58.90 -0.21 -4.96
C GLN A 470 58.18 1.12 -4.67
N GLY A 471 58.68 2.21 -5.27
CA GLY A 471 58.02 3.53 -5.29
C GLY A 471 57.23 3.72 -6.58
N THR A 472 56.06 4.35 -6.49
CA THR A 472 55.16 4.59 -7.63
C THR A 472 55.76 5.58 -8.62
N GLY A 473 56.21 5.09 -9.78
CA GLY A 473 56.51 5.93 -10.94
C GLY A 473 55.68 5.44 -12.11
N ASN A 474 54.97 6.34 -12.79
CA ASN A 474 54.54 6.12 -14.17
C ASN A 474 54.77 7.41 -15.00
N PRO A 475 54.96 7.28 -16.33
CA PRO A 475 55.66 8.23 -17.22
C PRO A 475 54.74 9.34 -17.78
N PRO A 476 55.28 10.34 -18.53
CA PRO A 476 54.52 11.51 -18.98
C PRO A 476 53.50 11.18 -20.11
N PRO A 477 52.44 12.00 -20.28
CA PRO A 477 51.31 11.67 -21.13
C PRO A 477 51.58 11.87 -22.64
N PRO A 478 50.93 11.09 -23.53
CA PRO A 478 50.91 11.34 -24.98
C PRO A 478 50.03 12.55 -25.32
N PRO A 479 50.24 13.20 -26.50
CA PRO A 479 49.46 14.37 -26.89
C PRO A 479 47.97 14.02 -27.12
N PRO A 480 47.06 14.98 -26.89
CA PRO A 480 45.63 14.72 -26.90
C PRO A 480 45.14 14.34 -28.31
N PRO A 481 44.25 13.34 -28.46
CA PRO A 481 43.49 13.15 -29.68
C PRO A 481 42.59 14.38 -29.92
N PRO A 482 42.24 14.67 -31.19
CA PRO A 482 41.32 15.75 -31.49
C PRO A 482 40.03 15.54 -30.70
N PRO A 483 39.38 16.64 -30.26
CA PRO A 483 38.16 16.54 -29.49
C PRO A 483 37.15 15.66 -30.25
N PRO A 484 36.48 14.72 -29.57
CA PRO A 484 35.36 14.03 -30.20
C PRO A 484 34.40 15.10 -30.73
N PRO A 485 33.76 14.87 -31.89
CA PRO A 485 32.72 15.78 -32.33
C PRO A 485 31.75 15.95 -31.16
N PRO A 486 31.28 17.19 -30.90
CA PRO A 486 30.37 17.44 -29.79
C PRO A 486 29.28 16.37 -29.83
N PRO A 487 28.90 15.79 -28.68
CA PRO A 487 27.81 14.83 -28.65
C PRO A 487 26.66 15.44 -29.45
N PRO A 488 25.96 14.64 -30.29
CA PRO A 488 24.78 15.17 -30.96
C PRO A 488 23.97 15.85 -29.86
N PRO A 489 23.53 17.11 -30.08
CA PRO A 489 22.84 17.86 -29.05
C PRO A 489 21.81 16.92 -28.43
N PRO A 490 21.69 16.89 -27.08
CA PRO A 490 20.73 16.02 -26.42
C PRO A 490 19.44 16.10 -27.23
N PRO A 491 18.79 14.97 -27.57
CA PRO A 491 17.56 15.04 -28.36
C PRO A 491 16.73 16.11 -27.68
N ASN A 492 16.44 17.18 -28.45
CA ASN A 492 15.78 18.36 -27.91
C ASN A 492 14.74 17.87 -26.93
N PRO A 493 14.67 18.40 -25.69
CA PRO A 493 13.63 18.00 -24.76
C PRO A 493 12.38 17.93 -25.58
N THR A 494 11.81 16.72 -25.71
CA THR A 494 10.65 16.48 -26.58
C THR A 494 9.76 17.66 -26.28
N PRO A 495 9.44 18.54 -27.27
CA PRO A 495 8.70 19.74 -26.98
C PRO A 495 7.54 19.30 -26.12
N GLY A 496 7.53 19.73 -24.84
CA GLY A 496 6.45 19.39 -23.93
C GLY A 496 5.19 19.65 -24.73
N PRO A 497 4.25 18.68 -24.80
CA PRO A 497 3.26 18.58 -25.87
C PRO A 497 2.84 19.99 -26.24
N THR A 498 3.23 20.41 -27.45
CA THR A 498 2.98 21.75 -27.98
C THR A 498 1.60 22.14 -27.48
N PRO A 499 1.40 23.32 -26.84
CA PRO A 499 0.08 23.72 -26.41
C PRO A 499 -0.85 23.44 -27.58
N GLY A 500 -1.72 22.43 -27.42
CA GLY A 500 -2.70 22.14 -28.45
C GLY A 500 -3.36 23.47 -28.78
N PRO A 501 -3.69 23.73 -30.06
CA PRO A 501 -4.30 24.99 -30.46
C PRO A 501 -5.34 25.35 -29.39
N THR A 502 -5.18 26.51 -28.76
CA THR A 502 -6.03 26.95 -27.64
C THR A 502 -7.45 26.61 -28.02
N PRO A 503 -8.09 25.63 -27.34
CA PRO A 503 -9.38 25.17 -27.82
C PRO A 503 -10.31 26.38 -27.80
N GLY A 504 -11.07 26.55 -28.88
CA GLY A 504 -11.99 27.67 -29.01
C GLY A 504 -12.91 27.79 -27.79
N PRO A 505 -13.50 28.96 -27.54
CA PRO A 505 -14.40 29.14 -26.41
C PRO A 505 -15.45 28.01 -26.38
N VAL A 506 -15.59 27.36 -25.23
CA VAL A 506 -16.57 26.30 -25.03
C VAL A 506 -17.96 26.84 -25.41
N GLY A 507 -18.65 26.16 -26.31
CA GLY A 507 -20.02 26.50 -26.67
C GLY A 507 -20.91 26.51 -25.43
N GLU A 508 -21.76 27.52 -25.28
CA GLU A 508 -22.59 27.68 -24.08
C GLU A 508 -23.61 26.54 -23.90
N ARG A 509 -23.90 25.80 -24.99
CA ARG A 509 -24.83 24.67 -25.02
C ARG A 509 -24.18 23.43 -25.64
N PRO A 510 -24.50 22.22 -25.17
CA PRO A 510 -24.12 21.00 -25.85
C PRO A 510 -24.72 20.96 -27.26
N SER A 511 -23.95 20.48 -28.22
CA SER A 511 -24.38 20.35 -29.62
C SER A 511 -25.33 19.17 -29.85
N ARG A 512 -25.26 18.16 -28.99
CA ARG A 512 -26.04 16.93 -29.07
C ARG A 512 -26.28 16.30 -27.69
N PRO A 513 -27.35 15.50 -27.52
CA PRO A 513 -27.67 14.85 -26.24
C PRO A 513 -26.54 13.99 -25.67
N GLU A 514 -25.69 13.38 -26.50
CA GLU A 514 -24.54 12.58 -26.05
C GLU A 514 -23.50 13.43 -25.33
N GLU A 515 -23.29 14.68 -25.77
CA GLU A 515 -22.38 15.63 -25.14
C GLU A 515 -22.93 16.12 -23.80
N ALA A 516 -24.25 16.34 -23.72
CA ALA A 516 -24.95 16.62 -22.47
C ALA A 516 -24.81 15.45 -21.48
N ALA A 517 -25.05 14.21 -21.92
CA ALA A 517 -24.90 13.02 -21.08
C ALA A 517 -23.46 12.82 -20.60
N ARG A 518 -22.44 13.10 -21.43
CA ARG A 518 -21.02 13.07 -21.03
C ARG A 518 -20.71 14.07 -19.93
N PHE A 519 -21.18 15.32 -20.09
CA PHE A 519 -21.06 16.34 -19.05
C PHE A 519 -21.73 15.88 -17.74
N LEU A 520 -22.96 15.37 -17.81
CA LEU A 520 -23.69 14.91 -16.64
C LEU A 520 -23.02 13.73 -15.95
N ASN A 521 -22.46 12.77 -16.70
CA ASN A 521 -21.70 11.67 -16.09
C ASN A 521 -20.44 12.14 -15.33
N ALA A 522 -19.87 13.30 -15.67
CA ALA A 522 -18.81 13.95 -14.90
C ALA A 522 -19.36 14.77 -13.71
N ALA A 523 -20.45 15.51 -13.94
CA ALA A 523 -21.01 16.49 -13.01
C ALA A 523 -21.99 15.91 -11.98
N THR A 524 -22.54 14.70 -12.21
CA THR A 524 -23.53 14.03 -11.37
C THR A 524 -23.11 12.60 -11.04
N PHE A 525 -23.97 11.85 -10.35
CA PHE A 525 -23.80 10.41 -10.15
C PHE A 525 -24.28 9.56 -11.35
N GLY A 526 -24.66 10.19 -12.46
CA GLY A 526 -25.16 9.51 -13.66
C GLY A 526 -26.16 10.36 -14.42
N ALA A 527 -26.09 10.32 -15.75
CA ALA A 527 -27.03 11.01 -16.61
C ALA A 527 -28.43 10.37 -16.58
N VAL A 528 -29.47 11.21 -16.55
CA VAL A 528 -30.86 10.82 -16.76
C VAL A 528 -31.45 11.66 -17.88
N GLU A 529 -32.48 11.16 -18.57
CA GLU A 529 -33.04 11.82 -19.76
C GLU A 529 -33.55 13.24 -19.46
N ALA A 530 -34.17 13.43 -18.30
CA ALA A 530 -34.67 14.74 -17.87
C ALA A 530 -33.54 15.78 -17.72
N ASP A 531 -32.42 15.39 -17.10
CA ASP A 531 -31.26 16.26 -16.94
C ASP A 531 -30.56 16.54 -18.27
N VAL A 532 -30.50 15.55 -19.17
CA VAL A 532 -29.97 15.72 -20.53
C VAL A 532 -30.80 16.76 -21.28
N ASN A 533 -32.13 16.61 -21.28
CA ASN A 533 -33.04 17.55 -21.94
C ASN A 533 -32.94 18.95 -21.33
N ARG A 534 -32.91 19.05 -20.00
CA ARG A 534 -32.74 20.33 -19.30
C ARG A 534 -31.43 21.01 -19.69
N LEU A 535 -30.33 20.27 -19.69
CA LEU A 535 -29.01 20.81 -20.05
C LEU A 535 -28.95 21.26 -21.51
N MET A 536 -29.57 20.53 -22.44
CA MET A 536 -29.71 20.94 -23.85
C MET A 536 -30.52 22.25 -23.99
N GLU A 537 -31.56 22.41 -23.17
CA GLU A 537 -32.44 23.59 -23.18
C GLU A 537 -31.73 24.83 -22.64
N VAL A 538 -31.13 24.73 -21.45
CA VAL A 538 -30.60 25.92 -20.74
C VAL A 538 -29.12 26.17 -20.96
N GLY A 539 -28.35 25.17 -21.40
CA GLY A 539 -26.90 25.26 -21.53
C GLY A 539 -26.13 25.07 -20.23
N TYR A 540 -24.81 24.92 -20.34
CA TYR A 540 -23.94 24.51 -19.24
C TYR A 540 -23.94 25.48 -18.07
N ASN A 541 -23.77 26.77 -18.34
CA ASN A 541 -23.63 27.78 -17.29
C ASN A 541 -24.94 27.97 -16.50
N ASN A 542 -26.09 27.89 -17.17
CA ASN A 542 -27.39 27.99 -16.51
C ASN A 542 -27.68 26.75 -15.67
N TRP A 543 -27.42 25.55 -16.21
CA TRP A 543 -27.56 24.31 -15.46
C TRP A 543 -26.65 24.28 -14.22
N LEU A 544 -25.39 24.72 -14.35
CA LEU A 544 -24.48 24.84 -13.21
C LEU A 544 -25.01 25.80 -12.15
N ARG A 545 -25.55 26.96 -12.55
CA ARG A 545 -26.16 27.92 -11.62
C ARG A 545 -27.38 27.32 -10.91
N GLU A 546 -28.26 26.64 -11.66
CA GLU A 546 -29.41 25.94 -11.10
C GLU A 546 -28.97 24.93 -10.04
N GLN A 547 -28.05 24.03 -10.38
CA GLN A 547 -27.53 23.02 -9.46
C GLN A 547 -26.80 23.59 -8.24
N MET A 548 -26.02 24.66 -8.42
CA MET A 548 -25.32 25.32 -7.31
C MET A 548 -26.27 26.05 -6.36
N SER A 549 -27.45 26.46 -6.84
CA SER A 549 -28.49 27.12 -6.03
C SER A 549 -29.34 26.17 -5.19
N LEU A 550 -29.36 24.87 -5.54
CA LEU A 550 -30.16 23.89 -4.81
C LEU A 550 -29.62 23.69 -3.38
N PRO A 551 -30.52 23.60 -2.37
CA PRO A 551 -30.11 23.30 -1.01
C PRO A 551 -29.51 21.89 -0.93
N ALA A 552 -28.60 21.68 0.02
CA ALA A 552 -27.97 20.38 0.22
C ALA A 552 -28.97 19.35 0.76
N SER A 553 -29.06 18.19 0.09
CA SER A 553 -29.74 17.03 0.67
C SER A 553 -28.94 16.49 1.86
N SER A 554 -29.54 16.41 3.05
CA SER A 554 -28.86 15.98 4.27
C SER A 554 -28.73 14.46 4.36
N ALA A 555 -27.49 13.98 4.38
CA ALA A 555 -27.15 12.60 4.72
C ALA A 555 -27.46 12.29 6.18
N GLN A 556 -27.25 13.23 7.12
CA GLN A 556 -27.57 13.02 8.53
C GLN A 556 -29.07 12.72 8.73
N GLN A 557 -29.94 13.57 8.20
CA GLN A 557 -31.39 13.40 8.35
C GLN A 557 -31.86 12.08 7.74
N ARG A 558 -31.31 11.71 6.57
CA ARG A 558 -31.61 10.42 5.94
C ARG A 558 -31.08 9.22 6.71
N ALA A 559 -29.91 9.33 7.33
CA ALA A 559 -29.35 8.26 8.14
C ALA A 559 -30.20 8.04 9.40
N VAL A 560 -30.64 9.13 10.06
CA VAL A 560 -31.56 9.06 11.21
C VAL A 560 -32.90 8.43 10.79
N ALA A 561 -33.47 8.84 9.65
CA ALA A 561 -34.70 8.24 9.14
C ALA A 561 -34.53 6.75 8.80
N ALA A 562 -33.39 6.35 8.23
CA ALA A 562 -33.08 4.95 7.94
C ALA A 562 -32.95 4.11 9.23
N ASN A 563 -32.27 4.66 10.24
CA ASN A 563 -32.13 4.02 11.53
C ASN A 563 -33.49 3.77 12.20
N GLN A 564 -34.36 4.80 12.21
CA GLN A 564 -35.73 4.71 12.73
C GLN A 564 -36.58 3.69 11.97
N ALA A 565 -36.43 3.62 10.65
CA ALA A 565 -37.20 2.70 9.81
C ALA A 565 -36.83 1.21 10.01
N ARG A 566 -35.58 0.90 10.39
CA ARG A 566 -35.13 -0.49 10.59
C ARG A 566 -35.56 -1.08 11.93
N ASN A 567 -35.85 -0.25 12.94
CA ASN A 567 -36.48 -0.59 14.22
C ASN A 567 -35.99 -1.88 14.93
N ALA A 568 -34.70 -2.21 14.82
CA ALA A 568 -34.04 -3.34 15.47
C ALA A 568 -32.52 -3.08 15.60
N PRO A 569 -31.81 -3.69 16.56
CA PRO A 569 -30.36 -3.57 16.67
C PRO A 569 -29.67 -4.05 15.40
N HIS A 570 -28.88 -3.18 14.77
CA HIS A 570 -28.10 -3.49 13.59
C HIS A 570 -26.88 -2.57 13.51
N ASN A 571 -25.98 -2.83 12.57
CA ASN A 571 -24.84 -1.96 12.32
C ASN A 571 -25.30 -0.63 11.69
N GLN A 572 -25.36 0.43 12.49
CA GLN A 572 -25.84 1.76 12.10
C GLN A 572 -24.96 2.43 11.02
N TYR A 573 -23.75 1.91 10.78
CA TYR A 573 -22.96 2.27 9.61
C TYR A 573 -23.73 2.09 8.29
N LEU A 574 -24.57 1.07 8.20
CA LEU A 574 -25.40 0.83 7.02
C LEU A 574 -26.38 1.99 6.74
N ASP A 575 -26.78 2.72 7.78
CA ASP A 575 -27.68 3.88 7.64
C ASP A 575 -26.95 5.08 7.03
N VAL A 576 -25.67 5.30 7.37
CA VAL A 576 -24.83 6.32 6.72
C VAL A 576 -24.70 6.04 5.23
N GLN A 577 -24.35 4.80 4.87
CA GLN A 577 -24.29 4.41 3.47
C GLN A 577 -25.64 4.59 2.78
N THR A 578 -26.72 4.11 3.42
CA THR A 578 -28.08 4.21 2.88
C THR A 578 -28.45 5.66 2.57
N ALA A 579 -28.09 6.58 3.46
CA ALA A 579 -28.30 8.01 3.25
C ALA A 579 -27.54 8.55 2.03
N ILE A 580 -26.25 8.22 1.89
CA ILE A 580 -25.42 8.70 0.79
C ILE A 580 -25.85 8.08 -0.55
N TRP A 581 -26.16 6.78 -0.59
CA TRP A 581 -26.72 6.12 -1.77
C TRP A 581 -28.04 6.76 -2.18
N THR A 582 -28.91 7.05 -1.22
CA THR A 582 -30.21 7.66 -1.49
C THR A 582 -30.04 9.08 -2.07
N ASN A 583 -29.16 9.90 -1.48
CA ASN A 583 -28.81 11.22 -2.03
C ASN A 583 -28.22 11.11 -3.45
N ALA A 584 -27.29 10.18 -3.67
CA ALA A 584 -26.63 10.01 -4.96
C ALA A 584 -27.62 9.60 -6.05
N ILE A 585 -28.57 8.70 -5.74
CA ILE A 585 -29.52 8.17 -6.72
C ILE A 585 -30.68 9.13 -6.94
N THR A 586 -31.24 9.73 -5.89
CA THR A 586 -32.52 10.46 -5.95
C THR A 586 -32.44 11.95 -5.62
N GLY A 587 -31.33 12.42 -5.04
CA GLY A 587 -31.18 13.82 -4.62
C GLY A 587 -31.23 14.78 -5.82
N PRO A 588 -31.92 15.94 -5.72
CA PRO A 588 -32.00 16.92 -6.80
C PRO A 588 -30.69 17.72 -6.97
N ASP A 589 -29.90 17.86 -5.90
CA ASP A 589 -28.63 18.60 -5.82
C ASP A 589 -27.43 17.75 -6.28
N GLN A 590 -27.57 17.09 -7.43
CA GLN A 590 -26.63 16.11 -7.95
C GLN A 590 -25.19 16.61 -8.02
N LEU A 591 -24.97 17.84 -8.51
CA LEU A 591 -23.62 18.40 -8.58
C LEU A 591 -22.99 18.55 -7.19
N ARG A 592 -23.79 18.99 -6.22
CA ARG A 592 -23.33 19.20 -4.85
C ARG A 592 -22.92 17.88 -4.21
N GLN A 593 -23.76 16.86 -4.34
CA GLN A 593 -23.48 15.52 -3.80
C GLN A 593 -22.28 14.89 -4.50
N ARG A 594 -22.11 15.12 -5.81
CA ARG A 594 -20.98 14.61 -6.59
C ARG A 594 -19.65 15.24 -6.17
N VAL A 595 -19.65 16.54 -5.89
CA VAL A 595 -18.50 17.27 -5.35
C VAL A 595 -18.23 16.86 -3.91
N ALA A 596 -19.26 16.69 -3.07
CA ALA A 596 -19.12 16.19 -1.70
C ALA A 596 -18.43 14.81 -1.67
N PHE A 597 -18.82 13.91 -2.59
CA PHE A 597 -18.17 12.61 -2.73
C PHE A 597 -16.70 12.72 -3.14
N ALA A 598 -16.36 13.62 -4.08
CA ALA A 598 -14.99 13.90 -4.45
C ALA A 598 -14.18 14.46 -3.26
N LEU A 599 -14.77 15.37 -2.49
CA LEU A 599 -14.16 15.93 -1.28
C LEU A 599 -13.99 14.88 -0.17
N SER A 600 -14.90 13.92 -0.03
CA SER A 600 -14.80 12.83 0.96
C SER A 600 -13.64 11.88 0.70
N GLN A 601 -13.13 11.89 -0.54
CA GLN A 601 -11.96 11.15 -0.97
C GLN A 601 -10.65 11.95 -0.83
N ILE A 602 -10.75 13.24 -0.47
CA ILE A 602 -9.62 14.10 -0.15
C ILE A 602 -9.54 14.28 1.37
N PHE A 603 -10.63 14.70 2.00
CA PHE A 603 -10.80 14.83 3.44
C PHE A 603 -11.39 13.53 4.00
N VAL A 604 -10.53 12.53 4.11
CA VAL A 604 -10.97 11.16 4.41
C VAL A 604 -11.32 10.99 5.89
N VAL A 605 -12.48 10.37 6.14
CA VAL A 605 -12.81 9.68 7.40
C VAL A 605 -13.28 8.26 7.08
N ASN A 606 -13.17 7.33 8.04
CA ASN A 606 -13.61 5.95 7.87
C ASN A 606 -14.72 5.61 8.87
N ALA A 607 -15.90 5.31 8.34
CA ALA A 607 -17.11 4.99 9.09
C ALA A 607 -17.18 3.52 9.56
N GLN A 608 -16.28 2.66 9.07
CA GLN A 608 -16.28 1.21 9.28
C GLN A 608 -15.21 0.74 10.27
N ASN A 609 -13.97 1.21 10.16
CA ASN A 609 -12.81 0.64 10.88
C ASN A 609 -11.98 1.63 11.70
N ALA A 610 -12.30 2.93 11.71
CA ALA A 610 -11.50 3.87 12.49
C ALA A 610 -12.03 3.98 13.91
N THR A 611 -11.26 3.40 14.84
CA THR A 611 -11.54 3.28 16.28
C THR A 611 -12.88 2.57 16.57
N PRO A 612 -13.02 1.84 17.69
CA PRO A 612 -14.30 1.21 18.09
C PRO A 612 -15.44 2.21 18.35
N THR A 613 -15.35 3.47 17.92
CA THR A 613 -16.18 4.62 18.29
C THR A 613 -16.96 5.21 17.11
N LEU A 614 -16.40 5.33 15.89
CA LEU A 614 -17.10 5.99 14.77
C LEU A 614 -18.35 5.22 14.30
N HIS A 615 -18.31 3.89 14.35
CA HIS A 615 -19.45 3.05 13.96
C HIS A 615 -20.66 3.17 14.92
N TRP A 616 -20.44 3.65 16.15
CA TRP A 616 -21.52 3.95 17.11
C TRP A 616 -22.06 5.39 16.99
N TYR A 617 -21.45 6.25 16.15
CA TYR A 617 -21.84 7.65 15.95
C TYR A 617 -22.22 7.94 14.50
N TYR A 618 -23.11 7.12 13.96
CA TYR A 618 -23.58 7.22 12.58
C TYR A 618 -24.13 8.62 12.24
N GLU A 619 -24.79 9.32 13.19
CA GLU A 619 -25.28 10.68 12.95
C GLU A 619 -24.13 11.66 12.74
N GLY A 620 -23.06 11.54 13.53
CA GLY A 620 -21.84 12.34 13.40
C GLY A 620 -21.18 12.11 12.05
N THR A 621 -21.01 10.84 11.68
CA THR A 621 -20.36 10.47 10.42
C THR A 621 -21.17 10.91 9.20
N ALA A 622 -22.49 10.76 9.24
CA ALA A 622 -23.37 11.26 8.18
C ALA A 622 -23.36 12.80 8.10
N GLN A 623 -23.29 13.51 9.24
CA GLN A 623 -23.19 14.96 9.25
C GLN A 623 -21.85 15.46 8.71
N TYR A 624 -20.76 14.71 8.90
CA TYR A 624 -19.48 15.04 8.25
C TYR A 624 -19.63 15.14 6.73
N TYR A 625 -20.39 14.23 6.12
CA TYR A 625 -20.71 14.32 4.68
C TYR A 625 -21.52 15.58 4.35
N ASP A 626 -22.43 16.00 5.23
CA ASP A 626 -23.19 17.26 5.07
C ASP A 626 -22.28 18.49 5.16
N VAL A 627 -21.21 18.47 5.97
CA VAL A 627 -20.18 19.52 5.99
C VAL A 627 -19.51 19.64 4.62
N LEU A 628 -19.16 18.51 3.99
CA LEU A 628 -18.56 18.50 2.65
C LEU A 628 -19.56 19.00 1.59
N ALA A 629 -20.82 18.58 1.66
CA ALA A 629 -21.88 19.01 0.73
C ALA A 629 -22.21 20.51 0.87
N ARG A 630 -22.28 21.02 2.10
CA ARG A 630 -22.50 22.45 2.37
C ARG A 630 -21.35 23.30 1.82
N ASN A 631 -20.11 22.84 1.97
CA ASN A 631 -18.92 23.56 1.52
C ASN A 631 -18.52 23.28 0.05
N ALA A 632 -19.23 22.41 -0.67
CA ALA A 632 -18.94 22.05 -2.06
C ALA A 632 -18.81 23.27 -3.01
N PHE A 633 -19.55 24.34 -2.73
CA PHE A 633 -19.53 25.60 -3.48
C PHE A 633 -19.19 26.81 -2.61
N GLY A 634 -18.72 26.58 -1.37
CA GLY A 634 -18.34 27.63 -0.43
C GLY A 634 -16.92 28.10 -0.65
N ASN A 635 -16.26 28.53 0.42
CA ASN A 635 -14.84 28.88 0.38
C ASN A 635 -13.99 27.73 0.95
N PHE A 636 -12.88 27.39 0.29
CA PHE A 636 -11.96 26.35 0.73
C PHE A 636 -11.40 26.63 2.13
N ARG A 637 -11.18 27.89 2.51
CA ARG A 637 -10.73 28.25 3.86
C ARG A 637 -11.76 27.88 4.92
N THR A 638 -13.05 28.07 4.64
CA THR A 638 -14.15 27.63 5.51
C THR A 638 -14.21 26.11 5.58
N LEU A 639 -14.06 25.42 4.44
CA LEU A 639 -13.98 23.96 4.39
C LEU A 639 -12.86 23.41 5.29
N LEU A 640 -11.65 23.96 5.22
CA LEU A 640 -10.53 23.54 6.07
C LEU A 640 -10.86 23.66 7.56
N GLN A 641 -11.53 24.73 7.97
CA GLN A 641 -11.91 24.93 9.37
C GLN A 641 -13.01 23.99 9.81
N ASP A 642 -14.05 23.85 8.99
CA ASP A 642 -15.17 22.98 9.31
C ASP A 642 -14.70 21.53 9.41
N VAL A 643 -13.74 21.10 8.57
CA VAL A 643 -13.10 19.78 8.68
C VAL A 643 -12.24 19.70 9.95
N ALA A 644 -11.37 20.69 10.20
CA ALA A 644 -10.49 20.69 11.36
C ALA A 644 -11.23 20.68 12.70
N LEU A 645 -12.42 21.28 12.76
CA LEU A 645 -13.25 21.31 13.96
C LEU A 645 -14.32 20.23 13.98
N HIS A 646 -14.42 19.37 12.96
CA HIS A 646 -15.42 18.32 13.00
C HIS A 646 -14.99 17.18 13.93
N PRO A 647 -15.81 16.76 14.91
CA PRO A 647 -15.43 15.73 15.88
C PRO A 647 -15.08 14.38 15.24
N GLN A 648 -15.71 14.01 14.12
CA GLN A 648 -15.38 12.75 13.44
C GLN A 648 -13.98 12.78 12.78
N MET A 649 -13.54 13.95 12.29
CA MET A 649 -12.16 14.13 11.83
C MET A 649 -11.20 14.15 13.03
N GLY A 650 -11.62 14.81 14.13
CA GLY A 650 -10.95 14.79 15.43
C GLY A 650 -10.63 13.39 15.95
N LEU A 651 -11.61 12.50 15.90
CA LEU A 651 -11.44 11.09 16.26
C LEU A 651 -10.56 10.36 15.25
N PHE A 652 -10.80 10.56 13.94
CA PHE A 652 -10.11 9.83 12.88
C PHE A 652 -8.61 10.11 12.83
N LEU A 653 -8.20 11.37 13.04
CA LEU A 653 -6.80 11.81 13.02
C LEU A 653 -6.28 12.24 14.39
N SER A 654 -6.90 11.69 15.45
CA SER A 654 -6.44 11.75 16.84
C SER A 654 -6.16 13.15 17.40
N HIS A 655 -6.70 14.22 16.80
CA HIS A 655 -6.56 15.58 17.33
C HIS A 655 -7.72 16.04 18.21
N LEU A 656 -8.78 15.24 18.33
CA LEU A 656 -9.76 15.39 19.39
C LEU A 656 -9.12 15.08 20.74
N ALA A 657 -9.34 15.94 21.73
CA ALA A 657 -8.71 15.86 23.05
C ALA A 657 -7.17 15.86 22.99
N ASN A 658 -6.57 16.40 21.93
CA ASN A 658 -5.13 16.57 21.83
C ASN A 658 -4.63 17.51 22.92
N GLN A 659 -3.59 17.12 23.63
CA GLN A 659 -3.10 17.85 24.78
C GLN A 659 -1.88 18.71 24.43
N LYS A 660 -1.76 19.84 25.11
CA LYS A 660 -0.52 20.62 25.13
C LYS A 660 0.67 19.78 25.62
N GLU A 661 1.84 20.23 25.21
CA GLU A 661 3.10 19.72 25.72
C GLU A 661 3.19 19.80 27.25
N ASP A 662 3.87 18.84 27.84
CA ASP A 662 4.17 18.81 29.27
C ASP A 662 5.64 18.39 29.49
N PRO A 663 6.53 19.35 29.79
CA PRO A 663 7.95 19.08 30.02
C PRO A 663 8.22 18.13 31.19
N ALA A 664 7.31 18.04 32.18
CA ALA A 664 7.51 17.17 33.34
C ALA A 664 7.36 15.69 32.99
N THR A 665 6.45 15.37 32.06
CA THR A 665 6.19 14.01 31.58
C THR A 665 6.86 13.70 30.25
N GLY A 666 7.37 14.72 29.55
CA GLY A 666 7.90 14.60 28.18
C GLY A 666 6.80 14.51 27.11
N ARG A 667 5.52 14.74 27.47
CA ARG A 667 4.40 14.67 26.52
C ARG A 667 4.54 15.74 25.45
N ALA A 668 4.35 15.34 24.19
CA ALA A 668 4.20 16.23 23.05
C ALA A 668 2.77 16.17 22.49
N PRO A 669 2.28 17.25 21.84
CA PRO A 669 1.01 17.21 21.11
C PRO A 669 1.01 16.14 20.01
N ASP A 670 -0.14 15.51 19.79
CA ASP A 670 -0.35 14.61 18.65
C ASP A 670 -0.22 15.40 17.33
N GLU A 671 0.64 14.88 16.45
CA GLU A 671 1.02 15.50 15.19
C GLU A 671 0.22 15.01 13.97
N ASN A 672 -0.57 13.95 14.12
CA ASN A 672 -1.18 13.23 13.00
C ASN A 672 -2.06 14.16 12.14
N PHE A 673 -3.05 14.84 12.73
CA PHE A 673 -3.87 15.79 11.99
C PHE A 673 -3.07 16.94 11.38
N ALA A 674 -2.07 17.47 12.07
CA ALA A 674 -1.24 18.56 11.54
C ALA A 674 -0.47 18.10 10.29
N ARG A 675 0.06 16.87 10.30
CA ARG A 675 0.76 16.27 9.16
C ARG A 675 -0.19 16.07 7.99
N GLU A 676 -1.34 15.44 8.21
CA GLU A 676 -2.26 15.12 7.12
C GLU A 676 -2.98 16.36 6.57
N LEU A 677 -3.21 17.38 7.41
CA LEU A 677 -3.70 18.68 6.96
C LEU A 677 -2.75 19.30 5.93
N LEU A 678 -1.43 19.25 6.15
CA LEU A 678 -0.44 19.75 5.20
C LEU A 678 -0.30 18.79 4.00
N GLN A 679 -0.04 17.51 4.27
CA GLN A 679 0.38 16.53 3.27
C GLN A 679 -0.74 16.10 2.32
N LEU A 680 -1.93 15.80 2.85
CA LEU A 680 -2.99 15.16 2.08
C LEU A 680 -4.13 16.13 1.75
N PHE A 681 -4.41 17.08 2.65
CA PHE A 681 -5.62 17.89 2.56
C PHE A 681 -5.41 19.28 1.97
N SER A 682 -4.16 19.77 1.85
CA SER A 682 -3.93 21.16 1.40
C SER A 682 -2.75 21.37 0.47
N ILE A 683 -1.52 21.06 0.87
CA ILE A 683 -0.32 21.53 0.16
C ILE A 683 0.54 20.43 -0.45
N GLY A 684 0.37 19.16 -0.07
CA GLY A 684 1.18 18.07 -0.63
C GLY A 684 2.59 18.00 -0.05
N LEU A 685 3.36 16.99 -0.44
CA LEU A 685 4.77 16.80 0.00
C LEU A 685 5.75 17.79 -0.64
N TYR A 686 5.51 18.16 -1.89
CA TYR A 686 6.45 18.92 -2.71
C TYR A 686 5.80 20.16 -3.30
N GLU A 687 6.56 21.25 -3.37
CA GLU A 687 6.13 22.50 -3.96
C GLU A 687 5.79 22.31 -5.43
N LEU A 688 4.74 23.01 -5.87
CA LEU A 688 4.18 22.92 -7.21
C LEU A 688 4.27 24.29 -7.88
N ASN A 689 4.60 24.28 -9.17
CA ASN A 689 4.28 25.39 -10.04
C ASN A 689 2.75 25.48 -10.22
N GLU A 690 2.26 26.61 -10.75
CA GLU A 690 0.82 26.84 -10.93
C GLU A 690 0.14 25.79 -11.82
N ASP A 691 0.90 25.19 -12.75
CA ASP A 691 0.48 24.13 -13.66
C ASP A 691 0.53 22.70 -13.04
N GLY A 692 0.89 22.62 -11.75
CA GLY A 692 1.01 21.38 -11.00
C GLY A 692 2.30 20.59 -11.24
N SER A 693 3.22 21.06 -12.09
CA SER A 693 4.55 20.47 -12.18
C SER A 693 5.34 20.71 -10.90
N LEU A 694 6.28 19.82 -10.57
CA LEU A 694 7.11 19.98 -9.37
C LEU A 694 8.01 21.21 -9.53
N ARG A 695 8.10 22.04 -8.49
CA ARG A 695 9.11 23.09 -8.42
C ARG A 695 10.45 22.43 -8.11
N LEU A 696 11.43 22.63 -9.01
CA LEU A 696 12.76 22.06 -8.88
C LEU A 696 13.78 23.13 -8.55
N VAL A 697 14.64 22.88 -7.58
CA VAL A 697 15.85 23.67 -7.28
C VAL A 697 17.05 22.74 -7.43
N ASN A 698 18.00 23.10 -8.30
CA ASN A 698 19.15 22.25 -8.64
C ASN A 698 18.75 20.83 -9.10
N GLY A 699 17.64 20.73 -9.84
CA GLY A 699 17.12 19.45 -10.35
C GLY A 699 16.42 18.56 -9.31
N ARG A 700 16.19 19.03 -8.08
CA ARG A 700 15.49 18.28 -7.02
C ARG A 700 14.17 18.94 -6.63
N PRO A 701 13.10 18.16 -6.37
CA PRO A 701 11.87 18.69 -5.80
C PRO A 701 12.12 19.37 -4.47
N VAL A 702 11.40 20.46 -4.21
CA VAL A 702 11.45 21.18 -2.94
C VAL A 702 10.31 20.70 -2.05
N GLU A 703 10.59 20.35 -0.80
CA GLU A 703 9.57 19.97 0.18
C GLU A 703 8.76 21.19 0.63
N THR A 704 7.46 21.02 0.85
CA THR A 704 6.54 22.11 1.26
C THR A 704 6.59 22.43 2.75
N TYR A 705 7.01 21.47 3.57
CA TYR A 705 7.08 21.57 5.02
C TYR A 705 8.13 20.61 5.57
N THR A 706 8.56 20.88 6.80
CA THR A 706 9.50 20.09 7.59
C THR A 706 8.80 19.44 8.78
N GLN A 707 9.50 18.54 9.46
CA GLN A 707 8.99 17.98 10.71
C GLN A 707 8.75 19.04 11.80
N ASP A 708 9.51 20.13 11.81
CA ASP A 708 9.33 21.21 12.78
C ASP A 708 8.05 22.03 12.49
N ASP A 709 7.68 22.18 11.23
CA ASP A 709 6.39 22.79 10.84
C ASP A 709 5.21 21.96 11.36
N VAL A 710 5.31 20.62 11.29
CA VAL A 710 4.29 19.71 11.83
C VAL A 710 4.18 19.88 13.36
N LYS A 711 5.31 19.86 14.08
CA LYS A 711 5.35 20.07 15.54
C LYS A 711 4.75 21.41 15.95
N GLY A 712 5.12 22.48 15.26
CA GLY A 712 4.61 23.82 15.54
C GLY A 712 3.11 23.92 15.27
N LEU A 713 2.64 23.34 14.17
CA LEU A 713 1.23 23.32 13.82
C LEU A 713 0.40 22.42 14.75
N ALA A 714 0.92 21.28 15.21
CA ALA A 714 0.24 20.38 16.15
C ALA A 714 -0.22 21.09 17.43
N LYS A 715 0.60 22.02 17.95
CA LYS A 715 0.25 22.87 19.10
C LYS A 715 -1.03 23.69 18.89
N VAL A 716 -1.33 24.08 17.65
CA VAL A 716 -2.56 24.83 17.31
C VAL A 716 -3.81 23.98 17.57
N PHE A 717 -3.70 22.67 17.35
CA PHE A 717 -4.80 21.70 17.47
C PHE A 717 -4.93 21.08 18.85
N THR A 718 -4.20 21.60 19.86
CA THR A 718 -4.38 21.18 21.26
C THR A 718 -5.60 21.83 21.91
N GLY A 719 -6.23 21.17 22.87
CA GLY A 719 -7.34 21.71 23.64
C GLY A 719 -8.70 21.67 22.95
N TRP A 720 -8.84 21.08 21.76
CA TRP A 720 -10.14 20.97 21.07
C TRP A 720 -10.80 19.63 21.39
N SER A 721 -12.05 19.66 21.84
CA SER A 721 -12.82 18.44 22.11
C SER A 721 -14.32 18.66 21.89
N PHE A 722 -15.13 17.65 22.19
CA PHE A 722 -16.56 17.66 21.95
C PHE A 722 -17.29 18.86 22.52
N ASN A 723 -18.33 19.30 21.83
CA ASN A 723 -19.22 20.35 22.31
C ASN A 723 -20.48 19.76 22.97
N ALA A 724 -20.35 19.42 24.25
CA ALA A 724 -21.43 18.78 25.04
C ALA A 724 -22.34 19.77 25.80
N GLY A 725 -22.16 21.08 25.60
CA GLY A 725 -22.92 22.12 26.33
C GLY A 725 -22.56 22.27 27.82
N ARG A 726 -21.62 21.47 28.33
CA ARG A 726 -21.03 21.56 29.68
C ARG A 726 -19.55 21.96 29.57
N SER A 727 -18.98 22.52 30.63
CA SER A 727 -17.61 23.06 30.64
C SER A 727 -16.73 22.48 31.75
N SER A 728 -16.98 21.22 32.14
CA SER A 728 -16.09 20.50 33.04
C SER A 728 -14.92 19.88 32.26
N ASP A 729 -13.84 19.55 32.98
CA ASP A 729 -12.70 18.83 32.41
C ASP A 729 -13.09 17.45 31.87
N ASP A 730 -14.12 16.83 32.45
CA ASP A 730 -14.64 15.52 32.06
C ASP A 730 -15.06 15.45 30.58
N ASP A 731 -15.60 16.54 30.03
CA ASP A 731 -16.02 16.61 28.63
C ASP A 731 -14.84 16.67 27.67
N PHE A 732 -13.69 17.20 28.11
CA PHE A 732 -12.48 17.22 27.29
C PHE A 732 -12.02 15.81 26.96
N TRP A 733 -12.02 14.94 27.97
CA TRP A 733 -11.54 13.56 27.86
C TRP A 733 -12.54 12.60 27.21
N GLY A 734 -13.79 13.04 27.00
CA GLY A 734 -14.81 12.22 26.36
C GLY A 734 -15.15 10.95 27.15
N TRP A 735 -15.03 10.99 28.49
CA TRP A 735 -15.12 9.81 29.39
C TRP A 735 -16.45 9.05 29.36
N ASN A 736 -17.41 9.41 28.50
CA ASN A 736 -18.70 8.75 28.54
C ASN A 736 -19.56 8.83 27.28
N PHE A 737 -19.04 8.33 26.17
CA PHE A 737 -19.86 8.08 24.98
C PHE A 737 -21.00 7.08 25.19
N SER A 738 -20.87 6.19 26.16
CA SER A 738 -21.89 5.22 26.58
C SER A 738 -22.93 5.80 27.54
N ASN A 739 -22.75 7.02 28.03
CA ASN A 739 -23.66 7.62 29.00
C ASN A 739 -24.68 8.52 28.30
N SER A 740 -25.94 8.28 28.63
CA SER A 740 -27.12 9.03 28.20
C SER A 740 -27.10 10.52 28.54
N SER A 741 -26.10 11.02 29.27
CA SER A 741 -26.00 12.42 29.66
C SER A 741 -25.38 13.36 28.60
N MET A 742 -24.63 12.87 27.61
CA MET A 742 -24.08 13.72 26.53
C MET A 742 -25.12 13.94 25.43
N PRO A 743 -25.44 15.20 25.05
CA PRO A 743 -26.36 15.45 23.94
C PRO A 743 -25.85 14.77 22.67
N ALA A 744 -26.73 14.07 21.94
CA ALA A 744 -26.37 13.44 20.67
C ALA A 744 -25.68 14.45 19.72
N SER A 745 -26.12 15.71 19.76
CA SER A 745 -25.58 16.81 18.94
C SER A 745 -24.10 17.07 19.14
N ALA A 746 -23.52 16.72 20.29
CA ALA A 746 -22.09 16.86 20.52
C ALA A 746 -21.25 16.03 19.53
N ARG A 747 -21.83 14.99 18.91
CA ARG A 747 -21.16 14.12 17.92
C ARG A 747 -20.97 14.77 16.55
N TRP A 748 -21.60 15.91 16.28
CA TRP A 748 -21.52 16.61 14.99
C TRP A 748 -21.44 18.14 15.10
N GLN A 749 -21.64 18.71 16.29
CA GLN A 749 -21.32 20.10 16.52
C GLN A 749 -19.81 20.32 16.40
N PRO A 750 -19.37 21.47 15.86
CA PRO A 750 -17.95 21.81 15.85
C PRO A 750 -17.36 21.68 17.26
N MET A 751 -16.18 21.07 17.34
CA MET A 751 -15.41 20.96 18.57
C MET A 751 -15.22 22.34 19.20
N ARG A 752 -15.23 22.37 20.52
CA ARG A 752 -15.02 23.57 21.32
C ARG A 752 -13.66 23.53 22.00
N LEU A 753 -13.17 24.69 22.37
CA LEU A 753 -11.92 24.86 23.09
C LEU A 753 -12.08 24.56 24.60
N TYR A 754 -11.10 23.85 25.14
CA TYR A 754 -10.82 23.65 26.56
C TYR A 754 -9.45 24.27 26.83
N ALA A 755 -9.46 25.55 27.24
CA ALA A 755 -8.26 26.40 27.26
C ALA A 755 -7.14 25.84 28.16
N GLN A 756 -7.49 25.12 29.24
CA GLN A 756 -6.53 24.49 30.15
C GLN A 756 -5.64 23.45 29.46
N HIS A 757 -6.12 22.84 28.37
CA HIS A 757 -5.43 21.82 27.58
C HIS A 757 -4.76 22.37 26.33
N HIS A 758 -4.96 23.64 25.99
CA HIS A 758 -4.33 24.29 24.84
C HIS A 758 -2.91 24.76 25.17
N SER A 759 -2.01 24.62 24.19
CA SER A 759 -0.62 25.04 24.30
C SER A 759 -0.50 26.57 24.28
N PRO A 760 0.01 27.22 25.35
CA PRO A 760 0.24 28.66 25.35
C PRO A 760 1.56 29.03 24.68
N SER A 761 2.39 28.06 24.28
CA SER A 761 3.72 28.34 23.75
C SER A 761 3.65 28.94 22.33
N GLN A 762 4.77 29.55 21.94
CA GLN A 762 5.00 30.01 20.57
C GLN A 762 4.92 28.83 19.59
N LYS A 763 4.36 29.11 18.42
CA LYS A 763 4.13 28.12 17.36
C LYS A 763 4.77 28.64 16.07
N THR A 764 5.63 27.84 15.46
CA THR A 764 6.31 28.20 14.21
C THR A 764 6.03 27.14 13.17
N PHE A 765 5.49 27.53 12.01
CA PHE A 765 5.21 26.62 10.91
C PHE A 765 5.08 27.41 9.59
N LEU A 766 5.51 26.82 8.48
CA LEU A 766 5.46 27.38 7.13
C LEU A 766 6.03 28.81 7.07
N GLY A 767 7.11 29.08 7.81
CA GLY A 767 7.72 30.42 7.92
C GLY A 767 6.85 31.47 8.62
N THR A 768 5.78 31.07 9.31
CA THR A 768 4.93 31.93 10.15
C THR A 768 5.16 31.62 11.62
N THR A 769 5.08 32.66 12.45
CA THR A 769 5.23 32.57 13.90
C THR A 769 3.98 33.11 14.58
N VAL A 770 3.26 32.25 15.31
CA VAL A 770 2.20 32.64 16.23
C VAL A 770 2.82 32.89 17.60
N ALA A 771 2.69 34.12 18.12
CA ALA A 771 3.29 34.52 19.38
C ALA A 771 2.79 33.69 20.56
N ALA A 772 3.64 33.47 21.56
CA ALA A 772 3.25 32.86 22.82
C ALA A 772 2.10 33.65 23.48
N GLY A 773 1.15 32.96 24.11
CA GLY A 773 -0.04 33.57 24.71
C GLY A 773 -1.13 33.98 23.72
N THR A 774 -0.94 33.79 22.40
CA THR A 774 -2.03 33.96 21.42
C THR A 774 -3.17 32.98 21.74
N GLY A 775 -4.40 33.48 21.89
CA GLY A 775 -5.57 32.65 22.16
C GLY A 775 -5.82 31.60 21.07
N ALA A 776 -6.32 30.42 21.45
CA ALA A 776 -6.37 29.25 20.57
C ALA A 776 -7.18 29.46 19.28
N GLU A 777 -8.32 30.16 19.35
CA GLU A 777 -9.12 30.49 18.16
C GLU A 777 -8.36 31.42 17.21
N ALA A 778 -7.60 32.37 17.75
CA ALA A 778 -6.76 33.24 16.94
C ALA A 778 -5.56 32.49 16.33
N ALA A 779 -4.95 31.58 17.09
CA ALA A 779 -3.89 30.70 16.59
C ALA A 779 -4.42 29.78 15.47
N LEU A 780 -5.59 29.18 15.64
CA LEU A 780 -6.26 28.35 14.62
C LEU A 780 -6.52 29.15 13.35
N ARG A 781 -7.06 30.37 13.49
CA ARG A 781 -7.32 31.25 12.35
C ARG A 781 -6.04 31.56 11.59
N GLN A 782 -4.99 32.02 12.27
CA GLN A 782 -3.70 32.32 11.65
C GLN A 782 -3.09 31.11 10.95
N ALA A 783 -3.19 29.92 11.56
CA ALA A 783 -2.66 28.69 10.99
C ALA A 783 -3.37 28.29 9.69
N LEU A 784 -4.71 28.23 9.74
CA LEU A 784 -5.49 27.85 8.57
C LEU A 784 -5.42 28.93 7.48
N ASP A 785 -5.32 30.21 7.82
CA ASP A 785 -5.09 31.30 6.87
C ASP A 785 -3.73 31.15 6.18
N ARG A 786 -2.67 30.82 6.94
CA ARG A 786 -1.34 30.58 6.38
C ARG A 786 -1.33 29.42 5.40
N ILE A 787 -1.97 28.30 5.75
CA ILE A 787 -2.09 27.12 4.90
C ILE A 787 -2.89 27.47 3.64
N PHE A 788 -4.03 28.15 3.79
CA PHE A 788 -4.89 28.57 2.68
C PHE A 788 -4.20 29.51 1.68
N GLN A 789 -3.33 30.39 2.17
CA GLN A 789 -2.53 31.31 1.34
C GLN A 789 -1.31 30.64 0.71
N HIS A 790 -1.01 29.37 1.04
CA HIS A 790 0.11 28.67 0.45
C HIS A 790 -0.11 28.48 -1.08
N PRO A 791 0.92 28.74 -1.93
CA PRO A 791 0.77 28.68 -3.38
C PRO A 791 0.37 27.29 -3.91
N ASN A 792 0.79 26.21 -3.22
CA ASN A 792 0.44 24.85 -3.61
C ASN A 792 -1.06 24.50 -3.55
N VAL A 793 -1.88 25.20 -2.76
CA VAL A 793 -3.27 24.74 -2.54
C VAL A 793 -4.07 24.68 -3.84
N GLY A 794 -3.94 25.71 -4.68
CA GLY A 794 -4.60 25.78 -5.99
C GLY A 794 -4.30 24.60 -6.92
N PRO A 795 -3.02 24.36 -7.29
CA PRO A 795 -2.68 23.24 -8.17
C PRO A 795 -2.88 21.88 -7.50
N PHE A 796 -2.66 21.75 -6.19
CA PHE A 796 -2.82 20.48 -5.47
C PHE A 796 -4.28 20.02 -5.42
N ILE A 797 -5.19 20.91 -4.99
CA ILE A 797 -6.64 20.60 -4.94
C ILE A 797 -7.23 20.56 -6.34
N GLY A 798 -6.80 21.46 -7.23
CA GLY A 798 -7.24 21.49 -8.63
C GLY A 798 -6.99 20.16 -9.34
N ARG A 799 -5.78 19.61 -9.25
CA ARG A 799 -5.46 18.29 -9.84
C ARG A 799 -6.38 17.20 -9.31
N GLN A 800 -6.55 17.11 -7.99
CA GLN A 800 -7.35 16.04 -7.38
C GLN A 800 -8.83 16.13 -7.77
N LEU A 801 -9.40 17.33 -7.83
CA LEU A 801 -10.78 17.52 -8.28
C LEU A 801 -10.96 17.14 -9.76
N ILE A 802 -10.00 17.50 -10.62
CA ILE A 802 -10.02 17.06 -12.03
C ILE A 802 -9.98 15.52 -12.11
N GLN A 803 -9.10 14.87 -11.34
CA GLN A 803 -9.00 13.41 -11.29
C GLN A 803 -10.27 12.74 -10.76
N ARG A 804 -10.98 13.36 -9.83
CA ARG A 804 -12.24 12.84 -9.29
C ARG A 804 -13.45 13.10 -10.18
N LEU A 805 -13.42 14.11 -11.05
CA LEU A 805 -14.59 14.52 -11.83
C LEU A 805 -14.49 14.22 -13.33
N VAL A 806 -13.30 14.30 -13.92
CA VAL A 806 -13.14 14.35 -15.38
C VAL A 806 -12.14 13.32 -15.90
N THR A 807 -10.85 13.43 -15.56
CA THR A 807 -9.77 12.66 -16.22
C THR A 807 -8.62 12.37 -15.26
N SER A 808 -8.00 11.18 -15.36
CA SER A 808 -6.87 10.82 -14.50
C SER A 808 -5.60 11.62 -14.81
N ASN A 809 -5.44 12.07 -16.05
CA ASN A 809 -4.23 12.70 -16.57
C ASN A 809 -4.53 14.07 -17.22
N PRO A 810 -4.88 15.11 -16.44
CA PRO A 810 -5.07 16.44 -16.99
C PRO A 810 -3.76 17.06 -17.47
N SER A 811 -3.83 17.90 -18.52
CA SER A 811 -2.65 18.66 -18.95
C SER A 811 -2.22 19.69 -17.89
N PRO A 812 -0.92 20.10 -17.88
CA PRO A 812 -0.47 21.19 -17.02
C PRO A 812 -1.28 22.48 -17.22
N ALA A 813 -1.67 22.79 -18.47
CA ALA A 813 -2.46 23.97 -18.77
C ALA A 813 -3.88 23.92 -18.16
N TYR A 814 -4.48 22.74 -18.07
CA TYR A 814 -5.77 22.54 -17.39
C TYR A 814 -5.64 22.73 -15.87
N ILE A 815 -4.63 22.11 -15.25
CA ILE A 815 -4.34 22.34 -13.82
C ILE A 815 -4.10 23.83 -13.56
N GLN A 816 -3.36 24.52 -14.44
CA GLN A 816 -3.09 25.95 -14.30
C GLN A 816 -4.37 26.78 -14.32
N ARG A 817 -5.30 26.54 -15.25
CA ARG A 817 -6.57 27.30 -15.32
C ARG A 817 -7.43 27.08 -14.08
N VAL A 818 -7.49 25.85 -13.57
CA VAL A 818 -8.21 25.54 -12.32
C VAL A 818 -7.51 26.18 -11.11
N SER A 819 -6.18 26.16 -11.07
CA SER A 819 -5.37 26.82 -10.05
C SER A 819 -5.59 28.35 -10.03
N ARG A 820 -5.69 28.98 -11.20
CA ARG A 820 -6.03 30.41 -11.31
C ARG A 820 -7.43 30.73 -10.80
N ALA A 821 -8.41 29.89 -11.13
CA ALA A 821 -9.77 30.03 -10.59
C ALA A 821 -9.80 29.86 -9.07
N PHE A 822 -8.96 28.99 -8.50
CA PHE A 822 -8.74 28.92 -7.05
C PHE A 822 -8.09 30.20 -6.54
N GLY A 823 -7.09 30.74 -7.24
CA GLY A 823 -6.42 31.98 -6.84
C GLY A 823 -7.33 33.21 -6.85
N ASN A 824 -8.25 33.27 -7.81
CA ASN A 824 -9.16 34.38 -8.03
C ASN A 824 -10.38 33.92 -8.87
N ASN A 825 -11.59 34.07 -8.33
CA ASN A 825 -12.84 33.74 -9.02
C ASN A 825 -13.30 34.73 -10.11
N GLY A 826 -12.46 35.72 -10.45
CA GLY A 826 -12.80 36.84 -11.35
C GLY A 826 -13.19 38.12 -10.59
N SER A 827 -13.46 38.03 -9.30
CA SER A 827 -13.82 39.16 -8.42
C SER A 827 -12.83 39.36 -7.26
N GLY A 828 -11.63 38.77 -7.36
CA GLY A 828 -10.58 38.87 -6.34
C GLY A 828 -10.74 37.90 -5.16
N VAL A 829 -11.69 36.96 -5.22
CA VAL A 829 -11.90 36.00 -4.12
C VAL A 829 -11.11 34.73 -4.37
N ARG A 830 -10.16 34.44 -3.49
CA ARG A 830 -9.42 33.17 -3.45
C ARG A 830 -10.28 32.07 -2.84
N GLY A 831 -10.14 30.84 -3.32
CA GLY A 831 -10.71 29.64 -2.73
C GLY A 831 -12.22 29.45 -2.95
N ASP A 832 -12.84 30.21 -3.85
CA ASP A 832 -14.24 30.03 -4.21
C ASP A 832 -14.43 28.68 -4.93
N MET A 833 -14.99 27.70 -4.22
CA MET A 833 -15.15 26.34 -4.73
C MET A 833 -16.19 26.27 -5.85
N ALA A 834 -17.15 27.19 -5.94
CA ALA A 834 -18.07 27.24 -7.06
C ALA A 834 -17.32 27.59 -8.36
N ALA A 835 -16.41 28.56 -8.29
CA ALA A 835 -15.55 28.96 -9.41
C ALA A 835 -14.57 27.84 -9.79
N VAL A 836 -13.96 27.17 -8.80
CA VAL A 836 -13.06 26.03 -9.01
C VAL A 836 -13.80 24.88 -9.69
N VAL A 837 -14.96 24.46 -9.18
CA VAL A 837 -15.76 23.38 -9.78
C VAL A 837 -16.21 23.74 -11.20
N ARG A 838 -16.60 24.99 -11.45
CA ARG A 838 -16.89 25.47 -12.80
C ARG A 838 -15.67 25.37 -13.71
N ALA A 839 -14.50 25.81 -13.25
CA ALA A 839 -13.26 25.72 -14.02
C ALA A 839 -12.87 24.27 -14.31
N VAL A 840 -13.10 23.35 -13.38
CA VAL A 840 -12.91 21.91 -13.63
C VAL A 840 -13.86 21.44 -14.72
N LEU A 841 -15.17 21.61 -14.57
CA LEU A 841 -16.14 20.99 -15.48
C LEU A 841 -16.18 21.65 -16.87
N MET A 842 -15.94 22.95 -16.94
CA MET A 842 -16.04 23.77 -18.16
C MET A 842 -14.70 24.03 -18.83
N ASP A 843 -13.63 23.37 -18.40
CA ASP A 843 -12.34 23.53 -19.05
C ASP A 843 -12.41 23.14 -20.53
N PRO A 844 -11.75 23.88 -21.44
CA PRO A 844 -11.78 23.54 -22.85
C PRO A 844 -11.25 22.12 -23.15
N GLU A 845 -10.31 21.60 -22.34
CA GLU A 845 -9.86 20.21 -22.46
C GLU A 845 -10.96 19.20 -22.08
N ALA A 846 -11.77 19.50 -21.07
CA ALA A 846 -12.88 18.64 -20.65
C ALA A 846 -14.08 18.67 -21.60
N ARG A 847 -14.22 19.75 -22.37
CA ARG A 847 -15.34 19.98 -23.29
C ARG A 847 -15.00 19.71 -24.76
N ASP A 848 -13.74 19.43 -25.06
CA ASP A 848 -13.29 19.13 -26.42
C ASP A 848 -13.97 17.84 -26.95
N PRO A 849 -14.74 17.92 -28.05
CA PRO A 849 -15.49 16.79 -28.59
C PRO A 849 -14.59 15.69 -29.17
N VAL A 850 -13.31 15.97 -29.46
CA VAL A 850 -12.34 15.00 -29.98
C VAL A 850 -11.71 14.18 -28.87
N ARG A 851 -11.57 14.74 -27.65
CA ARG A 851 -10.89 14.08 -26.52
C ARG A 851 -11.39 12.67 -26.18
N PRO A 852 -12.71 12.38 -26.19
CA PRO A 852 -13.19 11.02 -25.92
C PRO A 852 -12.66 9.95 -26.90
N SER A 853 -12.27 10.34 -28.12
CA SER A 853 -11.63 9.40 -29.06
C SER A 853 -10.16 9.12 -28.74
N HIS A 854 -9.51 9.97 -27.94
CA HIS A 854 -8.11 9.79 -27.58
C HIS A 854 -7.94 8.60 -26.62
N PRO A 855 -6.97 7.70 -26.86
CA PRO A 855 -6.80 6.47 -26.06
C PRO A 855 -6.31 6.74 -24.64
N GLN A 856 -5.62 7.86 -24.42
CA GLN A 856 -5.10 8.26 -23.10
C GLN A 856 -6.02 9.20 -22.32
N TRP A 857 -7.22 9.50 -22.84
CA TRP A 857 -8.17 10.39 -22.19
C TRP A 857 -9.24 9.64 -21.42
N GLY A 858 -9.60 10.20 -20.26
CA GLY A 858 -10.65 9.70 -19.38
C GLY A 858 -10.11 9.20 -18.06
N ARG A 859 -10.96 8.50 -17.32
CA ARG A 859 -10.61 7.80 -16.09
C ARG A 859 -11.39 6.51 -15.98
N LEU A 860 -10.85 5.55 -15.24
CA LEU A 860 -11.63 4.38 -14.89
C LEU A 860 -12.74 4.82 -13.92
N ARG A 861 -13.98 4.44 -14.21
CA ARG A 861 -15.15 4.70 -13.37
C ARG A 861 -15.03 3.86 -12.11
N GLU A 862 -15.00 4.52 -10.97
CA GLU A 862 -14.96 3.87 -9.65
C GLU A 862 -16.29 3.15 -9.33
N PRO A 863 -16.27 2.04 -8.57
CA PRO A 863 -17.45 1.17 -8.41
C PRO A 863 -18.72 1.86 -7.92
N VAL A 864 -18.63 2.82 -6.98
CA VAL A 864 -19.80 3.59 -6.52
C VAL A 864 -20.47 4.34 -7.69
N LEU A 865 -19.69 4.90 -8.61
CA LEU A 865 -20.20 5.58 -9.80
C LEU A 865 -20.75 4.61 -10.84
N ARG A 866 -20.26 3.36 -10.89
CA ARG A 866 -20.85 2.33 -11.78
C ARG A 866 -22.28 2.01 -11.34
N VAL A 867 -22.47 1.77 -10.04
CA VAL A 867 -23.80 1.47 -9.47
C VAL A 867 -24.74 2.65 -9.64
N THR A 868 -24.34 3.84 -9.22
CA THR A 868 -25.22 5.02 -9.29
C THR A 868 -25.56 5.43 -10.71
N ALA A 869 -24.62 5.34 -11.66
CA ALA A 869 -24.91 5.64 -13.06
C ALA A 869 -25.94 4.68 -13.64
N PHE A 870 -25.83 3.39 -13.32
CA PHE A 870 -26.83 2.40 -13.70
C PHE A 870 -28.19 2.72 -13.06
N PHE A 871 -28.25 2.88 -11.74
CA PHE A 871 -29.49 3.02 -10.99
C PHE A 871 -30.27 4.26 -11.42
N ARG A 872 -29.57 5.37 -11.66
CA ARG A 872 -30.16 6.61 -12.16
C ARG A 872 -30.68 6.45 -13.59
N ALA A 873 -29.91 5.83 -14.48
CA ALA A 873 -30.28 5.71 -15.90
C ALA A 873 -31.60 4.97 -16.13
N VAL A 874 -31.98 4.05 -15.21
CA VAL A 874 -33.14 3.16 -15.33
C VAL A 874 -34.26 3.46 -14.34
N ASP A 875 -34.19 4.59 -13.63
CA ASP A 875 -35.15 4.95 -12.56
C ASP A 875 -35.34 3.80 -11.55
N ALA A 876 -34.22 3.26 -11.04
CA ALA A 876 -34.29 2.27 -9.96
C ALA A 876 -35.03 2.87 -8.76
N ARG A 877 -35.89 2.08 -8.09
CA ARG A 877 -36.72 2.54 -6.96
C ARG A 877 -36.50 1.67 -5.74
N ALA A 878 -36.09 2.26 -4.61
CA ALA A 878 -36.03 1.53 -3.35
C ALA A 878 -37.44 1.21 -2.84
N ARG A 879 -37.69 -0.04 -2.39
CA ARG A 879 -39.01 -0.50 -1.93
C ARG A 879 -39.58 0.31 -0.76
N ASN A 880 -38.70 0.82 0.09
CA ASN A 880 -39.02 1.62 1.27
C ASN A 880 -38.50 3.07 1.15
N GLY A 881 -38.12 3.51 -0.05
CA GLY A 881 -37.53 4.84 -0.29
C GLY A 881 -36.08 4.99 0.19
N LEU A 882 -35.45 3.94 0.71
CA LEU A 882 -34.08 3.94 1.22
C LEU A 882 -33.19 2.98 0.44
N TYR A 883 -32.21 3.51 -0.29
CA TYR A 883 -31.32 2.68 -1.11
C TYR A 883 -30.23 2.07 -0.24
N THR A 884 -30.32 0.76 0.00
CA THR A 884 -29.30 0.02 0.74
C THR A 884 -28.48 -0.84 -0.21
N PHE A 885 -27.16 -0.85 -0.02
CA PHE A 885 -26.26 -1.75 -0.73
C PHE A 885 -25.36 -2.43 0.31
N PRO A 886 -25.77 -3.60 0.85
CA PRO A 886 -25.07 -4.20 2.00
C PRO A 886 -23.80 -4.97 1.60
N TRP A 887 -23.66 -5.34 0.31
CA TRP A 887 -22.56 -6.15 -0.23
C TRP A 887 -21.62 -5.28 -1.08
N THR A 888 -20.85 -4.42 -0.43
CA THR A 888 -20.02 -3.41 -1.12
C THR A 888 -18.53 -3.56 -0.86
N TRP A 889 -18.14 -4.48 0.02
CA TRP A 889 -16.83 -4.52 0.65
C TRP A 889 -15.86 -5.50 0.02
N ASP A 890 -16.36 -6.66 -0.38
CA ASP A 890 -15.52 -7.70 -0.97
C ASP A 890 -15.29 -7.44 -2.47
N ASP A 891 -14.13 -7.84 -2.97
CA ASP A 891 -13.77 -7.80 -4.38
C ASP A 891 -14.60 -8.79 -5.23
N SER A 892 -15.32 -9.72 -4.59
CA SER A 892 -16.33 -10.54 -5.25
C SER A 892 -17.68 -9.81 -5.49
N SER A 893 -17.80 -8.57 -5.02
CA SER A 893 -18.94 -7.64 -5.13
C SER A 893 -18.53 -6.37 -5.89
N ILE A 894 -18.76 -5.17 -5.35
CA ILE A 894 -18.34 -3.90 -5.97
C ILE A 894 -17.05 -3.32 -5.36
N GLY A 895 -16.56 -3.80 -4.21
CA GLY A 895 -15.25 -3.45 -3.64
C GLY A 895 -15.02 -1.98 -3.25
N GLN A 896 -16.08 -1.17 -3.15
CA GLN A 896 -16.02 0.24 -2.69
C GLN A 896 -17.39 0.68 -2.17
N ALA A 897 -17.44 1.36 -1.03
CA ALA A 897 -18.63 2.08 -0.59
C ALA A 897 -18.32 3.46 0.02
N PRO A 898 -19.31 4.38 0.06
CA PRO A 898 -19.10 5.72 0.59
C PRO A 898 -18.59 5.74 2.04
N LEU A 899 -17.64 6.63 2.33
CA LEU A 899 -17.02 6.86 3.65
C LEU A 899 -16.36 5.64 4.32
N SER A 900 -15.79 4.73 3.52
CA SER A 900 -15.05 3.57 4.06
C SER A 900 -13.73 3.33 3.37
N ALA A 901 -13.01 4.42 3.12
CA ALA A 901 -11.63 4.30 2.73
C ALA A 901 -10.85 3.50 3.79
N PRO A 902 -10.03 2.51 3.40
CA PRO A 902 -9.33 1.64 4.35
C PRO A 902 -8.28 2.39 5.18
N SER A 903 -7.84 3.58 4.73
CA SER A 903 -6.87 4.42 5.43
C SER A 903 -7.10 5.90 5.10
N VAL A 904 -6.37 6.79 5.77
CA VAL A 904 -6.33 8.23 5.45
C VAL A 904 -5.91 8.52 4.00
N PHE A 905 -5.22 7.59 3.33
CA PHE A 905 -4.80 7.70 1.94
C PHE A 905 -5.90 7.41 0.91
N ASN A 906 -7.17 7.35 1.33
CA ASN A 906 -8.32 6.95 0.53
C ASN A 906 -8.23 5.47 0.07
N PHE A 907 -9.17 5.03 -0.78
CA PHE A 907 -9.14 3.72 -1.44
C PHE A 907 -7.94 3.53 -2.38
N TYR A 908 -7.44 4.64 -2.94
CA TYR A 908 -6.39 4.62 -3.95
C TYR A 908 -5.67 5.97 -4.01
N ARG A 909 -4.37 5.92 -4.32
CA ARG A 909 -3.48 7.10 -4.32
C ARG A 909 -3.67 7.91 -5.61
N PRO A 910 -3.75 9.25 -5.55
CA PRO A 910 -3.87 10.11 -6.74
C PRO A 910 -2.77 9.92 -7.80
N GLY A 911 -1.58 9.47 -7.36
CA GLY A 911 -0.43 9.17 -8.23
C GLY A 911 -0.26 7.70 -8.59
N TYR A 912 -1.21 6.82 -8.27
CA TYR A 912 -1.05 5.39 -8.55
C TYR A 912 -0.99 5.12 -10.05
N THR A 913 -0.02 4.29 -10.42
CA THR A 913 0.22 3.83 -11.78
C THR A 913 0.26 2.31 -11.77
N PRO A 914 -0.61 1.60 -12.51
CA PRO A 914 -0.60 0.15 -12.54
C PRO A 914 0.71 -0.34 -13.18
N PRO A 915 1.56 -1.09 -12.47
CA PRO A 915 2.90 -1.45 -12.93
C PRO A 915 2.84 -2.39 -14.14
N GLN A 916 3.91 -2.37 -14.96
CA GLN A 916 4.04 -3.27 -16.13
C GLN A 916 2.91 -3.13 -17.18
N THR A 917 2.28 -1.96 -17.26
CA THR A 917 1.22 -1.67 -18.24
C THR A 917 1.66 -0.62 -19.26
N PRO A 918 0.94 -0.49 -20.40
CA PRO A 918 1.11 0.64 -21.31
C PRO A 918 0.90 2.00 -20.64
N ILE A 919 0.06 2.08 -19.60
CA ILE A 919 -0.16 3.30 -18.80
C ILE A 919 1.15 3.69 -18.10
N ALA A 920 1.81 2.74 -17.43
CA ALA A 920 3.10 2.97 -16.78
C ALA A 920 4.20 3.34 -17.78
N SER A 921 4.25 2.66 -18.92
CA SER A 921 5.23 2.93 -19.98
C SER A 921 5.06 4.33 -20.58
N ALA A 922 3.84 4.86 -20.58
CA ALA A 922 3.52 6.21 -21.02
C ALA A 922 3.71 7.29 -19.92
N GLY A 923 4.13 6.90 -18.71
CA GLY A 923 4.27 7.83 -17.57
C GLY A 923 2.94 8.41 -17.08
N LEU A 924 1.82 7.73 -17.34
CA LEU A 924 0.49 8.15 -16.97
C LEU A 924 0.07 7.52 -15.63
N VAL A 925 -0.82 8.19 -14.91
CA VAL A 925 -1.45 7.65 -13.70
C VAL A 925 -2.85 7.11 -14.03
N ALA A 926 -3.28 6.10 -13.27
CA ALA A 926 -4.64 5.58 -13.38
C ALA A 926 -5.11 5.14 -11.97
N PRO A 927 -5.46 6.10 -11.10
CA PRO A 927 -5.58 5.87 -9.66
C PRO A 927 -6.53 4.73 -9.29
N GLU A 928 -7.70 4.67 -9.93
CA GLU A 928 -8.76 3.70 -9.65
C GLU A 928 -8.36 2.24 -9.96
N PHE A 929 -7.29 2.01 -10.72
CA PHE A 929 -6.74 0.66 -10.94
C PHE A 929 -6.05 0.09 -9.70
N GLN A 930 -5.83 0.86 -8.63
CA GLN A 930 -5.29 0.31 -7.39
C GLN A 930 -6.30 -0.63 -6.69
N ILE A 931 -7.60 -0.41 -6.93
CA ILE A 931 -8.69 -1.27 -6.43
C ILE A 931 -9.39 -2.05 -7.54
N THR A 932 -8.88 -1.97 -8.79
CA THR A 932 -9.44 -2.72 -9.92
C THR A 932 -8.43 -3.74 -10.44
N ASN A 933 -8.74 -5.00 -10.20
CA ASN A 933 -8.02 -6.20 -10.64
C ASN A 933 -8.99 -7.21 -11.28
N GLU A 934 -8.50 -8.39 -11.66
CA GLU A 934 -9.26 -9.46 -12.30
C GLU A 934 -10.45 -9.92 -11.44
N VAL A 935 -10.26 -10.08 -10.13
CA VAL A 935 -11.30 -10.50 -9.19
C VAL A 935 -12.41 -9.47 -9.10
N SER A 936 -12.05 -8.20 -8.86
CA SER A 936 -13.01 -7.08 -8.78
C SER A 936 -13.78 -6.85 -10.09
N THR A 937 -13.17 -7.14 -11.23
CA THR A 937 -13.82 -7.03 -12.53
C THR A 937 -14.88 -8.13 -12.71
N LEU A 938 -14.57 -9.37 -12.30
CA LEU A 938 -15.53 -10.47 -12.25
C LEU A 938 -16.61 -10.23 -11.19
N GLY A 939 -16.25 -9.69 -10.04
CA GLY A 939 -17.17 -9.28 -8.97
C GLY A 939 -18.19 -8.26 -9.45
N TRP A 940 -17.76 -7.27 -10.24
CA TRP A 940 -18.65 -6.32 -10.89
C TRP A 940 -19.62 -7.01 -11.86
N ALA A 941 -19.12 -7.86 -12.76
CA ALA A 941 -19.97 -8.58 -13.72
C ALA A 941 -21.00 -9.48 -13.01
N ARG A 942 -20.59 -10.17 -11.94
CA ARG A 942 -21.46 -10.95 -11.07
C ARG A 942 -22.52 -10.08 -10.39
N SER A 943 -22.12 -8.91 -9.87
CA SER A 943 -23.02 -7.96 -9.22
C SER A 943 -24.09 -7.45 -10.20
N VAL A 944 -23.69 -7.09 -11.42
CA VAL A 944 -24.63 -6.70 -12.51
C VAL A 944 -25.62 -7.82 -12.80
N HIS A 945 -25.14 -9.04 -12.99
CA HIS A 945 -26.00 -10.19 -13.22
C HIS A 945 -27.00 -10.40 -12.07
N HIS A 946 -26.52 -10.33 -10.83
CA HIS A 946 -27.36 -10.52 -9.65
C HIS A 946 -28.46 -9.45 -9.55
N MET A 947 -28.12 -8.18 -9.76
CA MET A 947 -29.08 -7.07 -9.74
C MET A 947 -30.18 -7.22 -10.80
N LEU A 948 -29.82 -7.67 -12.01
CA LEU A 948 -30.77 -7.75 -13.13
C LEU A 948 -31.64 -9.02 -13.10
N GLN A 949 -31.07 -10.16 -12.69
CA GLN A 949 -31.75 -11.46 -12.74
C GLN A 949 -32.48 -11.82 -11.45
N TYR A 950 -32.00 -11.35 -10.31
CA TYR A 950 -32.58 -11.62 -9.00
C TYR A 950 -32.96 -10.33 -8.27
N PRO A 951 -33.79 -9.46 -8.87
CA PRO A 951 -34.14 -8.18 -8.25
C PRO A 951 -34.92 -8.34 -6.94
N ALA A 952 -35.59 -9.47 -6.71
CA ALA A 952 -36.19 -9.79 -5.42
C ALA A 952 -35.16 -9.78 -4.27
N ASN A 953 -33.90 -10.15 -4.59
CA ASN A 953 -32.78 -10.20 -3.66
C ASN A 953 -32.04 -8.85 -3.56
N THR A 954 -32.47 -7.83 -4.31
CA THR A 954 -32.01 -6.45 -4.13
C THR A 954 -33.07 -5.64 -3.38
N PRO A 955 -32.68 -4.67 -2.53
CA PRO A 955 -33.63 -3.78 -1.85
C PRO A 955 -34.24 -2.71 -2.78
N SER A 956 -33.88 -2.74 -4.07
CA SER A 956 -34.41 -1.88 -5.11
C SER A 956 -35.19 -2.70 -6.15
N ASP A 957 -36.25 -2.10 -6.66
CA ASP A 957 -36.99 -2.55 -7.82
C ASP A 957 -36.49 -1.80 -9.06
N PHE A 958 -36.49 -2.49 -10.20
CA PHE A 958 -36.11 -1.93 -11.49
C PHE A 958 -37.31 -1.99 -12.43
N PRO A 959 -38.08 -0.88 -12.55
CA PRO A 959 -39.28 -0.84 -13.38
C PRO A 959 -38.97 -1.02 -14.87
N PHE A 960 -37.86 -0.41 -15.33
CA PHE A 960 -37.47 -0.39 -16.74
C PHE A 960 -38.56 0.16 -17.67
N THR A 961 -39.41 1.08 -17.20
CA THR A 961 -40.60 1.53 -17.94
C THR A 961 -40.24 2.09 -19.32
N ALA A 962 -39.23 2.96 -19.38
CA ALA A 962 -38.79 3.56 -20.65
C ALA A 962 -38.05 2.54 -21.53
N GLU A 963 -37.27 1.64 -20.92
CA GLU A 963 -36.47 0.64 -21.62
C GLU A 963 -37.34 -0.45 -22.23
N ILE A 964 -38.36 -0.93 -21.49
CA ILE A 964 -39.33 -1.92 -21.97
C ILE A 964 -40.13 -1.36 -23.15
N ALA A 965 -40.50 -0.07 -23.12
CA ALA A 965 -41.19 0.59 -24.22
C ALA A 965 -40.36 0.62 -25.53
N LEU A 966 -39.03 0.53 -25.42
CA LEU A 966 -38.10 0.47 -26.55
C LEU A 966 -37.61 -0.95 -26.87
N ALA A 967 -37.89 -1.94 -26.04
CA ALA A 967 -37.26 -3.25 -26.14
C ALA A 967 -37.62 -4.05 -27.41
N SER A 968 -38.71 -3.71 -28.10
CA SER A 968 -39.03 -4.27 -29.42
C SER A 968 -38.09 -3.77 -30.53
N ASP A 969 -37.41 -2.63 -30.32
CA ASP A 969 -36.45 -2.01 -31.22
C ASP A 969 -35.05 -2.00 -30.57
N PRO A 970 -34.21 -3.03 -30.86
CA PRO A 970 -32.87 -3.13 -30.31
C PRO A 970 -32.02 -1.88 -30.55
N ALA A 971 -32.17 -1.23 -31.70
CA ALA A 971 -31.37 -0.06 -32.03
C ALA A 971 -31.70 1.11 -31.10
N ARG A 972 -32.99 1.44 -30.96
CA ARG A 972 -33.43 2.54 -30.08
C ARG A 972 -33.15 2.28 -28.60
N LEU A 973 -33.30 1.03 -28.15
CA LEU A 973 -32.96 0.65 -26.76
C LEU A 973 -31.47 0.85 -26.48
N VAL A 974 -30.60 0.34 -27.36
CA VAL A 974 -29.14 0.44 -27.18
C VAL A 974 -28.66 1.88 -27.33
N ASP A 975 -29.21 2.66 -28.25
CA ASP A 975 -28.85 4.08 -28.41
C ASP A 975 -29.22 4.90 -27.17
N ARG A 976 -30.41 4.68 -26.59
CA ARG A 976 -30.81 5.32 -25.34
C ARG A 976 -29.88 4.97 -24.18
N LEU A 977 -29.68 3.68 -23.92
CA LEU A 977 -28.84 3.22 -22.80
C LEU A 977 -27.37 3.62 -23.01
N GLY A 978 -26.87 3.47 -24.23
CA GLY A 978 -25.52 3.87 -24.62
C GLY A 978 -25.28 5.37 -24.40
N ARG A 979 -26.25 6.23 -24.76
CA ARG A 979 -26.17 7.67 -24.47
C ARG A 979 -26.03 7.93 -22.98
N LEU A 980 -26.95 7.42 -22.15
CA LEU A 980 -26.95 7.72 -20.71
C LEU A 980 -25.72 7.15 -20.00
N LEU A 981 -25.35 5.90 -20.29
CA LEU A 981 -24.30 5.18 -19.54
C LEU A 981 -22.87 5.51 -20.00
N THR A 982 -22.69 5.81 -21.29
CA THR A 982 -21.36 6.02 -21.91
C THR A 982 -21.13 7.44 -22.44
N GLY A 983 -22.14 8.31 -22.42
CA GLY A 983 -22.05 9.65 -23.02
C GLY A 983 -21.86 9.59 -24.55
N GLY A 984 -22.35 8.54 -25.20
CA GLY A 984 -22.21 8.32 -26.65
C GLY A 984 -20.79 7.98 -27.11
N THR A 985 -20.00 7.30 -26.26
CA THR A 985 -18.67 6.80 -26.61
C THR A 985 -18.67 5.33 -27.03
N LEU A 986 -19.84 4.69 -27.03
CA LEU A 986 -20.03 3.32 -27.50
C LEU A 986 -19.63 3.19 -28.97
N SER A 987 -18.64 2.35 -29.25
CA SER A 987 -18.17 2.07 -30.61
C SER A 987 -19.27 1.42 -31.46
N ASP A 988 -19.21 1.57 -32.78
CA ASP A 988 -20.18 0.94 -33.69
C ASP A 988 -20.14 -0.59 -33.60
N ALA A 989 -18.96 -1.16 -33.34
CA ALA A 989 -18.78 -2.60 -33.14
C ALA A 989 -19.50 -3.08 -31.87
N THR A 990 -19.24 -2.44 -30.72
CA THR A 990 -19.91 -2.78 -29.46
C THR A 990 -21.41 -2.53 -29.57
N ARG A 991 -21.84 -1.45 -30.21
CA ARG A 991 -23.25 -1.14 -30.45
C ARG A 991 -23.95 -2.25 -31.22
N ARG A 992 -23.40 -2.69 -32.36
CA ARG A 992 -23.95 -3.79 -33.17
C ARG A 992 -23.99 -5.09 -32.38
N LEU A 993 -22.93 -5.42 -31.65
CA LEU A 993 -22.87 -6.61 -30.81
C LEU A 993 -24.02 -6.63 -29.78
N VAL A 994 -24.26 -5.52 -29.09
CA VAL A 994 -25.36 -5.44 -28.12
C VAL A 994 -26.72 -5.50 -28.82
N GLN A 995 -26.89 -4.82 -29.96
CA GLN A 995 -28.13 -4.85 -30.74
C GLN A 995 -28.48 -6.27 -31.22
N ASP A 996 -27.50 -7.01 -31.75
CA ASP A 996 -27.68 -8.39 -32.21
C ASP A 996 -28.01 -9.32 -31.04
N ALA A 997 -27.34 -9.17 -29.90
CA ALA A 997 -27.63 -9.94 -28.69
C ALA A 997 -29.06 -9.68 -28.18
N VAL A 998 -29.51 -8.42 -28.18
CA VAL A 998 -30.88 -8.05 -27.83
C VAL A 998 -31.89 -8.63 -28.84
N ALA A 999 -31.59 -8.56 -30.13
CA ALA A 999 -32.45 -9.09 -31.20
C ALA A 999 -32.63 -10.62 -31.11
N SER A 1000 -31.62 -11.35 -30.61
CA SER A 1000 -31.64 -12.80 -30.43
C SER A 1000 -32.68 -13.29 -29.41
N VAL A 1001 -33.13 -12.42 -28.50
CA VAL A 1001 -34.17 -12.74 -27.51
C VAL A 1001 -35.54 -12.40 -28.12
N PRO A 1002 -36.57 -13.27 -28.05
CA PRO A 1002 -37.90 -12.93 -28.57
C PRO A 1002 -38.59 -11.76 -27.83
N ALA A 1003 -39.21 -10.83 -28.57
CA ALA A 1003 -40.00 -9.70 -28.03
C ALA A 1003 -41.51 -10.00 -27.87
N THR A 1004 -41.90 -11.28 -27.94
CA THR A 1004 -43.31 -11.70 -28.05
C THR A 1004 -44.07 -11.76 -26.72
N SER A 1005 -43.40 -11.47 -25.60
CA SER A 1005 -44.02 -11.49 -24.26
C SER A 1005 -43.42 -10.42 -23.35
N PRO A 1006 -44.13 -10.00 -22.28
CA PRO A 1006 -43.58 -9.08 -21.28
C PRO A 1006 -42.25 -9.56 -20.68
N ALA A 1007 -42.11 -10.86 -20.43
CA ALA A 1007 -40.86 -11.46 -19.95
C ALA A 1007 -39.74 -11.38 -21.02
N GLY A 1008 -40.07 -11.59 -22.29
CA GLY A 1008 -39.16 -11.43 -23.42
C GLY A 1008 -38.64 -9.99 -23.56
N LEU A 1009 -39.53 -8.99 -23.46
CA LEU A 1009 -39.17 -7.58 -23.46
C LEU A 1009 -38.26 -7.21 -22.28
N ARG A 1010 -38.56 -7.70 -21.07
CA ARG A 1010 -37.69 -7.50 -19.90
C ARG A 1010 -36.32 -8.17 -20.07
N ASN A 1011 -36.28 -9.38 -20.62
CA ASN A 1011 -35.02 -10.09 -20.89
C ASN A 1011 -34.15 -9.34 -21.91
N ARG A 1012 -34.74 -8.73 -22.93
CA ARG A 1012 -34.03 -7.85 -23.86
C ARG A 1012 -33.35 -6.67 -23.17
N VAL A 1013 -34.05 -5.99 -22.26
CA VAL A 1013 -33.47 -4.92 -21.44
C VAL A 1013 -32.32 -5.45 -20.56
N ASN A 1014 -32.52 -6.59 -19.91
CA ASN A 1014 -31.48 -7.22 -19.09
C ASN A 1014 -30.22 -7.59 -19.91
N VAL A 1015 -30.37 -8.10 -21.13
CA VAL A 1015 -29.24 -8.40 -22.02
C VAL A 1015 -28.49 -7.11 -22.40
N ALA A 1016 -29.21 -6.06 -22.80
CA ALA A 1016 -28.61 -4.78 -23.14
C ALA A 1016 -27.79 -4.22 -21.97
N LEU A 1017 -28.38 -4.16 -20.77
CA LEU A 1017 -27.72 -3.66 -19.56
C LEU A 1017 -26.54 -4.53 -19.13
N THR A 1018 -26.66 -5.86 -19.20
CA THR A 1018 -25.56 -6.77 -18.82
C THR A 1018 -24.32 -6.49 -19.67
N LEU A 1019 -24.49 -6.38 -20.99
CA LEU A 1019 -23.40 -6.14 -21.91
C LEU A 1019 -22.84 -4.71 -21.80
N LEU A 1020 -23.72 -3.70 -21.72
CA LEU A 1020 -23.29 -2.31 -21.61
C LEU A 1020 -22.55 -2.05 -20.29
N LEU A 1021 -23.08 -2.50 -19.15
CA LEU A 1021 -22.46 -2.29 -17.84
C LEU A 1021 -21.14 -3.07 -17.66
N SER A 1022 -20.92 -4.10 -18.48
CA SER A 1022 -19.66 -4.87 -18.48
C SER A 1022 -18.67 -4.39 -19.56
N SER A 1023 -19.07 -3.45 -20.42
CA SER A 1023 -18.23 -2.95 -21.52
C SER A 1023 -17.12 -2.02 -21.03
N THR A 1024 -15.99 -2.02 -21.74
CA THR A 1024 -14.90 -1.07 -21.49
C THR A 1024 -15.33 0.38 -21.63
N GLU A 1025 -16.27 0.67 -22.53
CA GLU A 1025 -16.81 2.01 -22.80
C GLU A 1025 -17.72 2.53 -21.67
N PHE A 1026 -18.26 1.63 -20.83
CA PHE A 1026 -18.93 2.02 -19.59
C PHE A 1026 -17.94 2.11 -18.41
N LEU A 1027 -17.00 1.17 -18.33
CA LEU A 1027 -16.02 1.13 -17.25
C LEU A 1027 -15.02 2.28 -17.34
N VAL A 1028 -14.68 2.75 -18.54
CA VAL A 1028 -13.84 3.93 -18.76
C VAL A 1028 -14.74 5.12 -19.05
N GLN A 1029 -14.75 6.08 -18.13
CA GLN A 1029 -15.48 7.33 -18.29
C GLN A 1029 -14.62 8.34 -19.05
N LYS A 1030 -15.13 8.83 -20.17
CA LYS A 1030 -14.45 9.79 -21.05
C LYS A 1030 -15.21 11.09 -21.24
#